data_AF-A0A142XS10-F1
#
_entry.id   AF-A0A142XS10-F1
#
_cell.length_a   1.000
_cell.length_b   1.000
_cell.length_c   1.000
_cell.angle_alpha   90.00
_cell.angle_beta   90.00
_cell.angle_gamma   90.00
#
_symmetry.space_group_name_H-M   'P 1'
#
loop_
_entity.id
_entity.type
_entity.pdbx_description
1 polymer ?
#
loop_
_entity_poly.entity_id
_entity_poly.type
_entity_poly.pdbx_seq_one_letter_code
_entity_poly.pdbx_strand_id
1 'polypeptide(L)'
;MGRAAGAGRIEEIPSLMTIRIPEFALVLMVGPSGSGKSTFARKHFKPTEILSSDFFRGLLSDDEMNQAASDDAFEVLHLICAKRLARGKLTVIDATNVRPESRKPLLEMARKYHVQMTAVAFNFSADVCHARNQQRAVERPFGPHVTQRHAEDLRRSLARLEDEGIRRVYVLNSEEEVAAVTFERYRLPVNKRDERGPFDIIGDVHGCLNELLALLTKLGYALTQSEDGWRVTPPEGRRLVFVGDLCDRGPDTPGVYRLVMDAVQRGIAFCVLGNHEDKLLRWMKTPDKVKQNHGLAQSVEQFEKEPPELRTRVQEFIAKLPSHLVLDGGRLVVAHAGLTADMHGRVSGKVRAFAIYGDTTGESDEFGLPVRLNWAANYRARANVVYGHTPVLTPAWENRCICIDTGCVFGGALTALRYPEQELVSVPAEKQYAESKRPLGGEPNPLTPFPRKEGGTESEAVLSPSPLGGGVGEGLQTEPTSERGDGGVGRLHSSDLDIADVIGRRNIETRFAGKITIREENAAAALEVMSRFAADPRWLIYLPPTMSPCEASALPDFLEHPAEAFRYYKQEGAERVVCEQKHMGSRAVIIVCKDEAAAARRFGVNNESGIVYTRTGRRFFDDTATESAFLALVRDALTAADWWTKFNTDWVALDGELMPWSAKAQELLRRQYAATGSAATAALAEVNKLLANTADPSPTPPLSGEGLKTFDGSAPPSFPGKGVGGLGRAALTARFGAKAEAVERFVASYRRYCWSVNSVTDLKFAPFFLLATEGKLYFDRTHDWHMRTLAELCARPTPPSPLPEGKGEPAHDPAVSGAASTDNSFSPFPGRRGLQGEPIGGSPSQGARGDGVGILHATPYRVVDLADAGEVESATQWWLDLTNAGDEGMVVKPLEVLTKGRRFFVQPALKVRGREYLRIIYGPDYLAAEHLSRLKHRAVGAKRGLAAREFGLGLEGLERFARSAPLREVHECVFAVLALESEPIDPRL
;
A
#
# COMPACT_ATOMS: atom_id res chain seq x y z
N MET A 1 13.93 -29.55 10.37
CA MET A 1 14.55 -30.26 9.23
C MET A 1 14.19 -31.74 9.31
N GLY A 2 14.05 -32.40 8.16
CA GLY A 2 13.52 -33.76 8.01
C GLY A 2 12.44 -33.81 6.93
N ARG A 3 12.84 -33.57 5.67
CA ARG A 3 12.00 -33.83 4.49
C ARG A 3 11.79 -35.34 4.42
N ALA A 4 10.54 -35.79 4.53
CA ALA A 4 10.19 -37.15 4.12
C ALA A 4 10.41 -37.22 2.60
N ALA A 5 11.36 -38.06 2.20
CA ALA A 5 11.61 -38.43 0.82
C ALA A 5 10.39 -39.22 0.31
N GLY A 6 9.47 -38.51 -0.36
CA GLY A 6 8.55 -39.10 -1.31
C GLY A 6 9.01 -38.66 -2.70
N ALA A 7 9.64 -39.56 -3.44
CA ALA A 7 9.93 -39.34 -4.85
C ALA A 7 8.61 -39.07 -5.58
N GLY A 8 8.42 -37.84 -6.08
CA GLY A 8 7.32 -37.51 -6.99
C GLY A 8 7.54 -38.29 -8.28
N ARG A 9 6.60 -39.19 -8.59
CA ARG A 9 6.60 -39.95 -9.84
C ARG A 9 6.09 -39.03 -10.95
N ILE A 10 6.83 -38.96 -12.07
CA ILE A 10 6.21 -38.76 -13.39
C ILE A 10 5.14 -39.85 -13.50
N GLU A 11 3.87 -39.48 -13.48
CA GLU A 11 2.78 -40.46 -13.53
C GLU A 11 2.75 -41.10 -14.93
N GLU A 12 3.30 -42.31 -15.05
CA GLU A 12 2.99 -43.20 -16.17
C GLU A 12 1.47 -43.47 -16.17
N ILE A 13 0.82 -43.18 -17.30
CA ILE A 13 -0.62 -43.10 -17.40
C ILE A 13 -1.23 -44.52 -17.43
N PRO A 14 -2.08 -44.94 -16.47
CA PRO A 14 -2.76 -46.23 -16.53
C PRO A 14 -3.84 -46.24 -17.63
N SER A 15 -4.13 -47.43 -18.16
CA SER A 15 -5.08 -47.69 -19.24
C SER A 15 -6.53 -47.34 -18.88
N LEU A 16 -6.87 -46.04 -18.97
CA LEU A 16 -8.16 -45.37 -19.24
C LEU A 16 -7.95 -43.86 -18.93
N MET A 17 -7.56 -43.08 -19.94
CA MET A 17 -6.94 -41.74 -19.79
C MET A 17 -7.94 -40.61 -19.50
N THR A 18 -8.26 -40.33 -18.23
CA THR A 18 -9.00 -39.13 -17.84
C THR A 18 -8.08 -38.16 -17.06
N ILE A 19 -7.77 -37.01 -17.65
CA ILE A 19 -7.02 -35.94 -16.98
C ILE A 19 -7.98 -35.04 -16.19
N ARG A 20 -7.81 -34.99 -14.87
CA ARG A 20 -8.66 -34.20 -13.97
C ARG A 20 -8.06 -32.81 -13.70
N ILE A 21 -8.80 -31.77 -14.06
CA ILE A 21 -8.39 -30.37 -13.86
C ILE A 21 -9.45 -29.56 -13.11
N PRO A 22 -9.07 -28.56 -12.29
CA PRO A 22 -10.04 -27.64 -11.72
C PRO A 22 -10.84 -26.88 -12.79
N GLU A 23 -12.08 -26.47 -12.48
CA GLU A 23 -12.89 -25.60 -13.35
C GLU A 23 -12.15 -24.32 -13.80
N PHE A 24 -11.18 -23.85 -13.01
CA PHE A 24 -10.27 -22.76 -13.36
C PHE A 24 -8.82 -23.18 -13.09
N ALA A 25 -8.03 -23.26 -14.15
CA ALA A 25 -6.65 -23.68 -14.12
C ALA A 25 -5.86 -23.01 -15.26
N LEU A 26 -4.53 -23.11 -15.19
CA LEU A 26 -3.65 -22.82 -16.31
C LEU A 26 -3.15 -24.15 -16.90
N VAL A 27 -3.52 -24.46 -18.14
CA VAL A 27 -3.08 -25.66 -18.83
C VAL A 27 -2.00 -25.28 -19.83
N LEU A 28 -0.85 -25.92 -19.75
CA LEU A 28 0.30 -25.67 -20.61
C LEU A 28 0.45 -26.82 -21.61
N MET A 29 0.32 -26.52 -22.91
CA MET A 29 0.71 -27.47 -23.95
C MET A 29 2.23 -27.38 -24.13
N VAL A 30 2.93 -28.52 -24.05
CA VAL A 30 4.38 -28.57 -24.12
C VAL A 30 4.80 -29.54 -25.21
N GLY A 31 5.62 -29.10 -26.18
CA GLY A 31 6.14 -30.00 -27.20
C GLY A 31 6.53 -29.31 -28.51
N PRO A 32 7.29 -30.00 -29.37
CA PRO A 32 7.83 -29.44 -30.59
C PRO A 32 6.75 -28.98 -31.56
N SER A 33 7.08 -28.05 -32.46
CA SER A 33 6.21 -27.73 -33.59
C SER A 33 5.91 -29.01 -34.38
N GLY A 34 4.67 -29.21 -34.85
CA GLY A 34 4.26 -30.45 -35.52
C GLY A 34 3.83 -31.61 -34.60
N SER A 35 3.95 -31.47 -33.27
CA SER A 35 3.59 -32.54 -32.33
C SER A 35 2.09 -32.79 -32.12
N GLY A 36 1.22 -31.92 -32.66
CA GLY A 36 -0.25 -32.06 -32.57
C GLY A 36 -0.94 -31.21 -31.47
N LYS A 37 -0.20 -30.39 -30.72
CA LYS A 37 -0.72 -29.53 -29.63
C LYS A 37 -2.00 -28.76 -29.98
N SER A 38 -1.98 -27.98 -31.06
CA SER A 38 -3.11 -27.13 -31.44
C SER A 38 -4.35 -27.93 -31.80
N THR A 39 -4.18 -29.08 -32.47
CA THR A 39 -5.27 -30.01 -32.78
C THR A 39 -5.85 -30.62 -31.51
N PHE A 40 -4.99 -31.04 -30.58
CA PHE A 40 -5.40 -31.54 -29.28
C PHE A 40 -6.14 -30.48 -28.46
N ALA A 41 -5.62 -29.26 -28.39
CA ALA A 41 -6.24 -28.17 -27.66
C ALA A 41 -7.65 -27.87 -28.21
N ARG A 42 -7.81 -27.77 -29.53
CA ARG A 42 -9.12 -27.55 -30.18
C ARG A 42 -10.11 -28.70 -29.97
N LYS A 43 -9.64 -29.94 -29.87
CA LYS A 43 -10.49 -31.11 -29.58
C LYS A 43 -11.06 -31.07 -28.15
N HIS A 44 -10.27 -30.61 -27.18
CA HIS A 44 -10.60 -30.74 -25.76
C HIS A 44 -11.08 -29.47 -25.06
N PHE A 45 -10.81 -28.29 -25.62
CA PHE A 45 -11.09 -27.00 -24.99
C PHE A 45 -11.88 -26.09 -25.92
N LYS A 46 -12.62 -25.15 -25.33
CA LYS A 46 -13.36 -24.16 -26.11
C LYS A 46 -12.38 -23.24 -26.85
N PRO A 47 -12.72 -22.73 -28.04
CA PRO A 47 -11.87 -21.76 -28.74
C PRO A 47 -11.48 -20.57 -27.86
N THR A 48 -12.41 -20.09 -27.04
CA THR A 48 -12.18 -18.97 -26.10
C THR A 48 -11.32 -19.34 -24.89
N GLU A 49 -10.98 -20.62 -24.66
CA GLU A 49 -10.08 -21.06 -23.59
C GLU A 49 -8.63 -21.14 -24.05
N ILE A 50 -8.39 -21.19 -25.36
CA ILE A 50 -7.08 -21.43 -25.96
C ILE A 50 -6.44 -20.08 -26.33
N LEU A 51 -5.24 -19.84 -25.83
CA LEU A 51 -4.38 -18.72 -26.20
C LEU A 51 -3.21 -19.29 -27.00
N SER A 52 -3.27 -19.16 -28.33
CA SER A 52 -2.23 -19.67 -29.23
C SER A 52 -1.27 -18.56 -29.64
N SER A 53 0.04 -18.81 -29.56
CA SER A 53 1.04 -17.86 -30.07
C SER A 53 0.93 -17.64 -31.58
N ASP A 54 0.48 -18.65 -32.33
CA ASP A 54 0.28 -18.54 -33.79
C ASP A 54 -0.88 -17.58 -34.08
N PHE A 55 -2.00 -17.72 -33.37
CA PHE A 55 -3.15 -16.82 -33.50
C PHE A 55 -2.80 -15.37 -33.19
N PHE A 56 -2.02 -15.11 -32.13
CA PHE A 56 -1.63 -13.74 -31.77
C PHE A 56 -0.63 -13.12 -32.76
N ARG A 57 0.26 -13.92 -33.38
CA ARG A 57 1.07 -13.44 -34.51
C ARG A 57 0.19 -13.04 -35.69
N GLY A 58 -0.76 -13.90 -36.07
CA GLY A 58 -1.72 -13.60 -37.13
C GLY A 58 -2.55 -12.35 -36.84
N LEU A 59 -2.99 -12.17 -35.59
CA LEU A 59 -3.75 -11.00 -35.16
C LEU A 59 -2.96 -9.68 -35.28
N LEU A 60 -1.64 -9.72 -35.08
CA LEU A 60 -0.79 -8.53 -35.02
C LEU A 60 -0.10 -8.21 -36.36
N SER A 61 0.12 -9.21 -37.21
CA SER A 61 0.86 -9.04 -38.46
C SER A 61 0.21 -9.66 -39.69
N ASP A 62 -1.06 -10.05 -39.61
CA ASP A 62 -1.83 -10.74 -40.66
C ASP A 62 -1.20 -12.06 -41.16
N ASP A 63 -0.22 -12.61 -40.42
CA ASP A 63 0.52 -13.83 -40.73
C ASP A 63 0.90 -14.57 -39.43
N GLU A 64 0.31 -15.76 -39.21
CA GLU A 64 0.58 -16.61 -38.04
C GLU A 64 2.05 -17.10 -37.97
N MET A 65 2.76 -17.05 -39.10
CA MET A 65 4.12 -17.55 -39.25
C MET A 65 5.19 -16.46 -39.05
N ASN A 66 4.80 -15.19 -38.98
CA ASN A 66 5.72 -14.07 -38.85
C ASN A 66 6.44 -14.06 -37.49
N GLN A 67 7.66 -14.61 -37.48
CA GLN A 67 8.44 -14.71 -36.25
C GLN A 67 8.87 -13.35 -35.68
N ALA A 68 8.95 -12.29 -36.50
CA ALA A 68 9.30 -10.95 -36.03
C ALA A 68 8.24 -10.35 -35.10
N ALA A 69 6.98 -10.79 -35.22
CA ALA A 69 5.87 -10.37 -34.35
C ALA A 69 5.77 -11.22 -33.07
N SER A 70 6.72 -12.11 -32.78
CA SER A 70 6.60 -13.05 -31.65
C SER A 70 6.61 -12.34 -30.30
N ASP A 71 7.42 -11.30 -30.12
CA ASP A 71 7.52 -10.59 -28.83
C ASP A 71 6.19 -9.89 -28.51
N ASP A 72 5.64 -9.14 -29.46
CA ASP A 72 4.32 -8.50 -29.35
C ASP A 72 3.20 -9.55 -29.13
N ALA A 73 3.26 -10.68 -29.84
CA ALA A 73 2.29 -11.76 -29.70
C ALA A 73 2.31 -12.38 -28.29
N PHE A 74 3.49 -12.61 -27.71
CA PHE A 74 3.62 -13.12 -26.35
C PHE A 74 3.20 -12.08 -25.31
N GLU A 75 3.46 -10.78 -25.53
CA GLU A 75 2.99 -9.71 -24.67
C GLU A 75 1.45 -9.73 -24.55
N VAL A 76 0.75 -9.73 -25.69
CA VAL A 76 -0.73 -9.76 -25.73
C VAL A 76 -1.27 -11.07 -25.15
N LEU A 77 -0.65 -12.21 -25.46
CA LEU A 77 -1.00 -13.51 -24.90
C LEU A 77 -0.92 -13.50 -23.37
N HIS A 78 0.18 -12.96 -22.82
CA HIS A 78 0.41 -12.84 -21.38
C HIS A 78 -0.59 -11.91 -20.70
N LEU A 79 -0.91 -10.77 -21.33
CA LEU A 79 -1.94 -9.85 -20.86
C LEU A 79 -3.30 -10.54 -20.77
N ILE A 80 -3.72 -11.23 -21.82
CA ILE A 80 -5.02 -11.91 -21.86
C ILE A 80 -5.04 -13.07 -20.87
N CYS A 81 -3.97 -13.86 -20.77
CA CYS A 81 -3.82 -14.91 -19.77
C CYS A 81 -4.06 -14.36 -18.36
N ALA A 82 -3.37 -13.29 -17.98
CA ALA A 82 -3.53 -12.64 -16.68
C ALA A 82 -4.98 -12.18 -16.42
N LYS A 83 -5.64 -11.54 -17.41
CA LYS A 83 -7.03 -11.07 -17.29
C LYS A 83 -8.04 -12.21 -17.18
N ARG A 84 -7.78 -13.36 -17.80
CA ARG A 84 -8.62 -14.57 -17.70
C ARG A 84 -8.46 -15.27 -16.36
N LEU A 85 -7.21 -15.47 -15.90
CA LEU A 85 -6.91 -16.07 -14.60
C LEU A 85 -7.44 -15.22 -13.44
N ALA A 86 -7.40 -13.89 -13.56
CA ALA A 86 -8.03 -12.98 -12.59
C ALA A 86 -9.55 -13.23 -12.45
N ARG A 87 -10.23 -13.58 -13.54
CA ARG A 87 -11.67 -13.87 -13.58
C ARG A 87 -12.02 -15.33 -13.26
N GLY A 88 -11.06 -16.14 -12.83
CA GLY A 88 -11.26 -17.56 -12.56
C GLY A 88 -11.69 -18.33 -13.80
N LYS A 89 -11.12 -18.02 -14.97
CA LYS A 89 -11.38 -18.74 -16.22
C LYS A 89 -10.24 -19.71 -16.52
N LEU A 90 -10.61 -20.93 -16.92
CA LEU A 90 -9.67 -21.89 -17.50
C LEU A 90 -8.95 -21.27 -18.69
N THR A 91 -7.63 -21.38 -18.72
CA THR A 91 -6.80 -20.81 -19.77
C THR A 91 -5.78 -21.86 -20.22
N VAL A 92 -5.74 -22.13 -21.52
CA VAL A 92 -4.85 -23.10 -22.16
C VAL A 92 -3.86 -22.32 -22.99
N ILE A 93 -2.56 -22.53 -22.77
CA ILE A 93 -1.51 -21.91 -23.57
C ILE A 93 -1.08 -22.90 -24.65
N ASP A 94 -1.37 -22.57 -25.91
CA ASP A 94 -0.93 -23.31 -27.08
C ASP A 94 0.30 -22.63 -27.69
N ALA A 95 1.47 -23.06 -27.21
CA ALA A 95 2.78 -22.68 -27.73
C ALA A 95 3.73 -23.88 -27.57
N THR A 96 4.97 -23.78 -28.04
CA THR A 96 5.94 -24.88 -27.90
C THR A 96 6.28 -25.17 -26.44
N ASN A 97 6.52 -24.12 -25.64
CA ASN A 97 6.81 -24.19 -24.20
C ASN A 97 7.89 -25.20 -23.81
N VAL A 98 8.82 -25.52 -24.72
CA VAL A 98 9.87 -26.54 -24.52
C VAL A 98 11.06 -26.02 -23.70
N ARG A 99 11.13 -24.71 -23.44
CA ARG A 99 12.21 -24.07 -22.67
C ARG A 99 11.74 -23.49 -21.34
N PRO A 100 12.55 -23.56 -20.27
CA PRO A 100 12.24 -22.95 -18.97
C PRO A 100 11.95 -21.44 -19.07
N GLU A 101 12.69 -20.71 -19.89
CA GLU A 101 12.56 -19.26 -20.04
C GLU A 101 11.18 -18.88 -20.57
N SER A 102 10.64 -19.66 -21.52
CA SER A 102 9.28 -19.46 -22.05
C SER A 102 8.18 -19.79 -21.04
N ARG A 103 8.47 -20.65 -20.04
CA ARG A 103 7.49 -21.06 -19.01
C ARG A 103 7.50 -20.17 -17.78
N LYS A 104 8.62 -19.50 -17.49
CA LYS A 104 8.80 -18.67 -16.30
C LYS A 104 7.69 -17.61 -16.12
N PRO A 105 7.30 -16.81 -17.13
CA PRO A 105 6.21 -15.83 -16.97
C PRO A 105 4.86 -16.49 -16.63
N LEU A 106 4.60 -17.68 -17.18
CA LEU A 106 3.36 -18.43 -16.95
C LEU A 106 3.32 -19.03 -15.54
N LEU A 107 4.46 -19.51 -15.03
CA LEU A 107 4.61 -19.96 -13.64
C LEU A 107 4.38 -18.82 -12.65
N GLU A 108 4.93 -17.64 -12.93
CA GLU A 108 4.73 -16.44 -12.12
C GLU A 108 3.26 -16.02 -12.11
N MET A 109 2.57 -16.05 -13.26
CA MET A 109 1.13 -15.82 -13.33
C MET A 109 0.33 -16.84 -12.54
N ALA A 110 0.65 -18.14 -12.65
CA ALA A 110 -0.04 -19.19 -11.91
C ALA A 110 0.08 -18.97 -10.38
N ARG A 111 1.27 -18.59 -9.91
CA ARG A 111 1.51 -18.24 -8.50
C ARG A 111 0.76 -16.98 -8.07
N LYS A 112 0.85 -15.91 -8.86
CA LYS A 112 0.19 -14.61 -8.61
C LYS A 112 -1.32 -14.74 -8.51
N TYR A 113 -1.92 -15.54 -9.38
CA TYR A 113 -3.36 -15.76 -9.41
C TYR A 113 -3.78 -17.01 -8.63
N HIS A 114 -2.90 -17.68 -7.87
CA HIS A 114 -3.25 -18.85 -7.06
C HIS A 114 -4.05 -19.92 -7.83
N VAL A 115 -3.67 -20.17 -9.10
CA VAL A 115 -4.29 -21.19 -9.93
C VAL A 115 -3.37 -22.40 -10.04
N GLN A 116 -3.98 -23.57 -10.15
CA GLN A 116 -3.22 -24.78 -10.42
C GLN A 116 -2.74 -24.77 -11.87
N MET A 117 -1.46 -25.12 -12.06
CA MET A 117 -0.89 -25.33 -13.39
C MET A 117 -0.77 -26.83 -13.70
N THR A 118 -1.20 -27.21 -14.91
CA THR A 118 -1.11 -28.58 -15.44
C THR A 118 -0.39 -28.54 -16.78
N ALA A 119 0.66 -29.34 -16.97
CA ALA A 119 1.33 -29.49 -18.26
C ALA A 119 0.90 -30.78 -18.96
N VAL A 120 0.64 -30.68 -20.27
CA VAL A 120 0.43 -31.82 -21.16
C VAL A 120 1.55 -31.78 -22.20
N ALA A 121 2.48 -32.72 -22.08
CA ALA A 121 3.68 -32.80 -22.88
C ALA A 121 3.56 -33.83 -24.00
N PHE A 122 3.89 -33.45 -25.23
CA PHE A 122 3.80 -34.27 -26.44
C PHE A 122 5.20 -34.69 -26.86
N ASN A 123 5.62 -35.89 -26.43
CA ASN A 123 6.97 -36.41 -26.59
C ASN A 123 7.13 -37.24 -27.87
N PHE A 124 6.91 -36.61 -29.02
CA PHE A 124 7.12 -37.22 -30.34
C PHE A 124 8.54 -36.98 -30.87
N SER A 125 9.02 -37.88 -31.73
CA SER A 125 10.32 -37.71 -32.40
C SER A 125 10.31 -36.52 -33.37
N ALA A 126 11.50 -35.98 -33.65
CA ALA A 126 11.69 -34.88 -34.59
C ALA A 126 11.20 -35.26 -36.00
N ASP A 127 11.43 -36.50 -36.43
CA ASP A 127 11.02 -37.01 -37.75
C ASP A 127 9.50 -37.02 -37.92
N VAL A 128 8.77 -37.51 -36.91
CA VAL A 128 7.31 -37.50 -36.91
C VAL A 128 6.77 -36.07 -36.96
N CYS A 129 7.37 -35.16 -36.17
CA CYS A 129 6.97 -33.76 -36.15
C CYS A 129 7.26 -33.05 -37.48
N HIS A 130 8.40 -33.36 -38.11
CA HIS A 130 8.79 -32.80 -39.40
C HIS A 130 7.87 -33.28 -40.52
N ALA A 131 7.62 -34.60 -40.61
CA ALA A 131 6.72 -35.19 -41.59
C ALA A 131 5.31 -34.57 -41.51
N ARG A 132 4.78 -34.38 -40.29
CA ARG A 132 3.48 -33.72 -40.07
C ARG A 132 3.47 -32.24 -40.46
N ASN A 133 4.59 -31.53 -40.29
CA ASN A 133 4.70 -30.13 -40.71
C ASN A 133 4.77 -30.00 -42.23
N GLN A 134 5.44 -30.92 -42.94
CA GLN A 134 5.47 -30.94 -44.41
C GLN A 134 4.09 -31.15 -45.04
N GLN A 135 3.20 -31.87 -44.36
CA GLN A 135 1.83 -32.14 -44.82
C GLN A 135 0.87 -30.96 -44.60
N ARG A 136 1.29 -29.86 -43.95
CA ARG A 136 0.45 -28.67 -43.75
C ARG A 136 0.43 -27.84 -45.04
N ALA A 137 -0.77 -27.44 -45.48
CA ALA A 137 -0.98 -26.58 -46.66
C ALA A 137 -0.57 -25.11 -46.42
N VAL A 138 0.68 -24.87 -46.02
CA VAL A 138 1.24 -23.54 -45.72
C VAL A 138 2.51 -23.33 -46.54
N GLU A 139 2.67 -22.14 -47.14
CA GLU A 139 3.69 -21.82 -48.17
C GLU A 139 5.17 -21.91 -47.72
N ARG A 140 5.48 -22.12 -46.43
CA ARG A 140 6.86 -22.35 -45.95
C ARG A 140 6.92 -23.32 -44.76
N PRO A 141 7.28 -24.60 -44.96
CA PRO A 141 7.51 -25.53 -43.84
C PRO A 141 8.78 -25.13 -43.07
N PHE A 142 8.74 -25.26 -41.73
CA PHE A 142 9.95 -25.11 -40.90
C PHE A 142 11.01 -26.14 -41.32
N GLY A 143 12.28 -25.69 -41.38
CA GLY A 143 13.40 -26.61 -41.67
C GLY A 143 13.53 -27.71 -40.61
N PRO A 144 14.06 -28.90 -40.97
CA PRO A 144 14.17 -30.06 -40.07
C PRO A 144 14.97 -29.76 -38.78
N HIS A 145 15.89 -28.79 -38.84
CA HIS A 145 16.68 -28.32 -37.70
C HIS A 145 15.83 -27.71 -36.57
N VAL A 146 14.69 -27.07 -36.88
CA VAL A 146 13.80 -26.44 -35.88
C VAL A 146 13.06 -27.51 -35.07
N THR A 147 12.51 -28.52 -35.74
CA THR A 147 11.84 -29.65 -35.08
C THR A 147 12.80 -30.50 -34.25
N GLN A 148 14.03 -30.67 -34.73
CA GLN A 148 15.09 -31.34 -33.98
C GLN A 148 15.46 -30.59 -32.70
N ARG A 149 15.75 -29.28 -32.79
CA ARG A 149 16.08 -28.43 -31.63
C ARG A 149 14.97 -28.45 -30.59
N HIS A 150 13.71 -28.34 -31.01
CA HIS A 150 12.59 -28.38 -30.08
C HIS A 150 12.40 -29.74 -29.40
N ALA A 151 12.63 -30.85 -30.10
CA ALA A 151 12.56 -32.18 -29.51
C ALA A 151 13.68 -32.41 -28.48
N GLU A 152 14.88 -31.90 -28.75
CA GLU A 152 16.00 -31.92 -27.79
C GLU A 152 15.74 -31.03 -26.56
N ASP A 153 15.24 -29.80 -26.77
CA ASP A 153 14.84 -28.89 -25.69
C ASP A 153 13.74 -29.52 -24.81
N LEU A 154 12.77 -30.20 -25.42
CA LEU A 154 11.74 -30.95 -24.70
C LEU A 154 12.37 -32.05 -23.83
N ARG A 155 13.18 -32.94 -24.40
CA ARG A 155 13.80 -34.05 -23.66
C ARG A 155 14.64 -33.56 -22.48
N ARG A 156 15.38 -32.45 -22.64
CA ARG A 156 16.15 -31.82 -21.56
C ARG A 156 15.27 -31.25 -20.45
N SER A 157 14.11 -30.71 -20.80
CA SER A 157 13.25 -30.01 -19.85
C SER A 157 12.18 -30.90 -19.18
N LEU A 158 11.76 -32.00 -19.80
CA LEU A 158 10.72 -32.91 -19.29
C LEU A 158 10.96 -33.34 -17.84
N ALA A 159 12.18 -33.77 -17.52
CA ALA A 159 12.55 -34.22 -16.18
C ALA A 159 12.57 -33.10 -15.13
N ARG A 160 12.57 -31.82 -15.55
CA ARG A 160 12.67 -30.64 -14.68
C ARG A 160 11.36 -29.87 -14.53
N LEU A 161 10.29 -30.26 -15.24
CA LEU A 161 9.00 -29.57 -15.17
C LEU A 161 8.44 -29.55 -13.74
N GLU A 162 8.63 -30.63 -12.98
CA GLU A 162 8.19 -30.68 -11.58
C GLU A 162 9.00 -29.74 -10.67
N ASP A 163 10.32 -29.66 -10.89
CA ASP A 163 11.23 -28.78 -10.15
C ASP A 163 10.91 -27.29 -10.36
N GLU A 164 10.39 -26.94 -11.55
CA GLU A 164 9.91 -25.59 -11.86
C GLU A 164 8.62 -25.21 -11.10
N GLY A 165 7.95 -26.20 -10.48
CA GLY A 165 6.73 -26.05 -9.72
C GLY A 165 5.47 -26.57 -10.44
N ILE A 166 5.62 -27.29 -11.55
CA ILE A 166 4.51 -27.91 -12.29
C ILE A 166 4.19 -29.27 -11.68
N ARG A 167 3.27 -29.31 -10.71
CA ARG A 167 2.98 -30.53 -9.95
C ARG A 167 2.13 -31.58 -10.68
N ARG A 168 1.57 -31.24 -11.85
CA ARG A 168 0.78 -32.17 -12.68
C ARG A 168 1.33 -32.14 -14.10
N VAL A 169 2.10 -33.15 -14.46
CA VAL A 169 2.72 -33.30 -15.78
C VAL A 169 2.22 -34.61 -16.37
N TYR A 170 1.58 -34.54 -17.53
CA TYR A 170 1.14 -35.69 -18.29
C TYR A 170 1.96 -35.78 -19.57
N VAL A 171 2.66 -36.90 -19.79
CA VAL A 171 3.51 -37.10 -20.97
C VAL A 171 2.82 -38.07 -21.91
N LEU A 172 2.61 -37.63 -23.16
CA LEU A 172 1.99 -38.39 -24.24
C LEU A 172 3.09 -38.75 -25.26
N ASN A 173 3.27 -40.05 -25.49
CA ASN A 173 4.34 -40.62 -26.30
C ASN A 173 3.83 -41.25 -27.62
N SER A 174 2.52 -41.50 -27.75
CA SER A 174 1.94 -42.12 -28.96
C SER A 174 0.64 -41.44 -29.42
N GLU A 175 0.21 -41.69 -30.66
CA GLU A 175 -1.07 -41.18 -31.17
C GLU A 175 -2.28 -41.81 -30.46
N GLU A 176 -2.18 -43.09 -30.09
CA GLU A 176 -3.20 -43.81 -29.34
C GLU A 176 -3.41 -43.18 -27.96
N GLU A 177 -2.32 -42.81 -27.28
CA GLU A 177 -2.38 -42.06 -26.02
C GLU A 177 -3.06 -40.71 -26.21
N VAL A 178 -2.66 -39.93 -27.22
CA VAL A 178 -3.29 -38.64 -27.56
C VAL A 178 -4.79 -38.80 -27.88
N ALA A 179 -5.16 -39.87 -28.57
CA ALA A 179 -6.56 -40.15 -28.93
C ALA A 179 -7.41 -40.54 -27.72
N ALA A 180 -6.83 -41.27 -26.76
CA ALA A 180 -7.50 -41.80 -25.58
C ALA A 180 -7.73 -40.76 -24.47
N VAL A 181 -6.98 -39.66 -24.43
CA VAL A 181 -7.14 -38.63 -23.40
C VAL A 181 -8.54 -38.00 -23.43
N THR A 182 -9.14 -37.89 -22.25
CA THR A 182 -10.32 -37.07 -21.98
C THR A 182 -10.05 -36.14 -20.80
N PHE A 183 -10.83 -35.06 -20.67
CA PHE A 183 -10.72 -34.12 -19.55
C PHE A 183 -11.96 -34.15 -18.67
N GLU A 184 -11.77 -34.29 -17.37
CA GLU A 184 -12.82 -34.12 -16.37
C GLU A 184 -12.54 -32.83 -15.58
N ARG A 185 -13.52 -31.92 -15.54
CA ARG A 185 -13.43 -30.69 -14.76
C ARG A 185 -14.06 -30.91 -13.38
N TYR A 186 -13.36 -30.54 -12.32
CA TYR A 186 -13.89 -30.63 -10.96
C TYR A 186 -13.86 -29.28 -10.24
N ARG A 187 -14.73 -29.11 -9.26
CA ARG A 187 -14.73 -27.94 -8.38
C ARG A 187 -13.79 -28.16 -7.22
N LEU A 188 -13.02 -27.12 -6.89
CA LEU A 188 -12.20 -27.15 -5.68
C LEU A 188 -13.10 -27.27 -4.44
N PRO A 189 -12.68 -28.03 -3.41
CA PRO A 189 -13.50 -28.25 -2.20
C PRO A 189 -13.96 -26.96 -1.50
N VAL A 190 -13.17 -25.88 -1.61
CA VAL A 190 -13.48 -24.55 -1.07
C VAL A 190 -14.65 -23.86 -1.81
N ASN A 191 -15.00 -24.30 -3.01
CA ASN A 191 -16.09 -23.74 -3.81
C ASN A 191 -17.37 -24.56 -3.63
N LYS A 192 -18.22 -24.07 -2.73
CA LYS A 192 -19.54 -24.61 -2.40
C LYS A 192 -20.65 -23.65 -2.81
N ARG A 193 -20.45 -22.88 -3.89
CA ARG A 193 -21.37 -21.79 -4.29
C ARG A 193 -22.81 -22.25 -4.46
N ASP A 194 -23.06 -23.50 -4.84
CA ASP A 194 -24.40 -24.06 -5.04
C ASP A 194 -25.19 -24.19 -3.74
N GLU A 195 -24.50 -24.17 -2.60
CA GLU A 195 -25.10 -24.12 -1.27
C GLU A 195 -25.57 -22.69 -0.99
N ARG A 196 -26.88 -22.46 -1.09
CA ARG A 196 -27.50 -21.12 -0.95
C ARG A 196 -27.88 -20.76 0.49
N GLY A 197 -27.93 -21.74 1.39
CA GLY A 197 -28.40 -21.56 2.76
C GLY A 197 -29.93 -21.63 2.86
N PRO A 198 -30.55 -21.02 3.88
CA PRO A 198 -29.96 -20.14 4.90
C PRO A 198 -28.91 -20.80 5.81
N PHE A 199 -27.99 -19.99 6.35
CA PHE A 199 -26.86 -20.44 7.18
C PHE A 199 -26.85 -19.78 8.56
N ASP A 200 -26.50 -20.54 9.60
CA ASP A 200 -26.10 -20.01 10.89
C ASP A 200 -24.59 -20.22 11.07
N ILE A 201 -23.85 -19.12 11.03
CA ILE A 201 -22.38 -19.13 11.03
C ILE A 201 -21.89 -18.91 12.46
N ILE A 202 -21.22 -19.90 13.04
CA ILE A 202 -20.81 -19.94 14.45
C ILE A 202 -19.33 -19.51 14.57
N GLY A 203 -19.05 -18.60 15.50
CA GLY A 203 -17.71 -18.13 15.85
C GLY A 203 -16.83 -19.18 16.55
N ASP A 204 -15.67 -18.75 17.05
CA ASP A 204 -14.65 -19.62 17.66
C ASP A 204 -15.17 -20.25 18.95
N VAL A 205 -15.26 -21.59 18.98
CA VAL A 205 -15.90 -22.35 20.08
C VAL A 205 -14.90 -22.68 21.19
N HIS A 206 -13.66 -23.00 20.83
CA HIS A 206 -12.57 -23.31 21.77
C HIS A 206 -12.98 -24.27 22.90
N GLY A 207 -13.60 -25.42 22.58
CA GLY A 207 -14.00 -26.43 23.57
C GLY A 207 -15.14 -26.02 24.52
N CYS A 208 -15.81 -24.88 24.29
CA CYS A 208 -16.94 -24.40 25.10
C CYS A 208 -18.26 -25.06 24.67
N LEU A 209 -18.41 -26.36 24.99
CA LEU A 209 -19.57 -27.15 24.55
C LEU A 209 -20.90 -26.62 25.10
N ASN A 210 -20.96 -26.22 26.37
CA ASN A 210 -22.19 -25.74 27.00
C ASN A 210 -22.73 -24.50 26.29
N GLU A 211 -21.86 -23.53 26.01
CA GLU A 211 -22.19 -22.32 25.25
C GLU A 211 -22.62 -22.66 23.82
N LEU A 212 -21.98 -23.64 23.18
CA LEU A 212 -22.42 -24.11 21.87
C LEU A 212 -23.84 -24.69 21.91
N LEU A 213 -24.15 -25.55 22.88
CA LEU A 213 -25.49 -26.13 23.04
C LEU A 213 -26.54 -25.05 23.35
N ALA A 214 -26.22 -24.10 24.23
CA ALA A 214 -27.08 -22.97 24.56
C ALA A 214 -27.35 -22.08 23.33
N LEU A 215 -26.32 -21.77 22.54
CA LEU A 215 -26.45 -21.00 21.31
C LEU A 215 -27.30 -21.72 20.27
N LEU A 216 -27.05 -23.02 20.06
CA LEU A 216 -27.83 -23.84 19.12
C LEU A 216 -29.31 -23.89 19.51
N THR A 217 -29.62 -24.05 20.80
CA THR A 217 -30.99 -24.01 21.30
C THR A 217 -31.63 -22.64 21.06
N LYS A 218 -30.90 -21.55 21.32
CA LYS A 218 -31.36 -20.18 21.06
C LYS A 218 -31.61 -19.91 19.57
N LEU A 219 -30.84 -20.54 18.68
CA LEU A 219 -31.02 -20.50 17.23
C LEU A 219 -32.16 -21.40 16.72
N GLY A 220 -32.78 -22.19 17.61
CA GLY A 220 -33.92 -23.07 17.31
C GLY A 220 -33.54 -24.50 16.90
N TYR A 221 -32.28 -24.91 17.07
CA TYR A 221 -31.85 -26.28 16.78
C TYR A 221 -32.33 -27.24 17.89
N ALA A 222 -32.87 -28.38 17.50
CA ALA A 222 -33.23 -29.44 18.45
C ALA A 222 -31.98 -30.26 18.81
N LEU A 223 -31.76 -30.42 20.11
CA LEU A 223 -30.61 -31.15 20.66
C LEU A 223 -31.10 -32.44 21.33
N THR A 224 -30.50 -33.57 20.97
CA THR A 224 -30.75 -34.86 21.62
C THR A 224 -29.45 -35.44 22.15
N GLN A 225 -29.44 -35.84 23.41
CA GLN A 225 -28.28 -36.48 24.03
C GLN A 225 -28.33 -37.99 23.79
N SER A 226 -27.20 -38.58 23.44
CA SER A 226 -26.99 -40.02 23.29
C SER A 226 -25.70 -40.45 23.99
N GLU A 227 -25.47 -41.76 24.11
CA GLU A 227 -24.21 -42.31 24.67
C GLU A 227 -22.98 -41.83 23.88
N ASP A 228 -23.12 -41.62 22.57
CA ASP A 228 -22.06 -41.14 21.67
C ASP A 228 -21.89 -39.61 21.67
N GLY A 229 -22.60 -38.89 22.54
CA GLY A 229 -22.59 -37.42 22.65
C GLY A 229 -23.89 -36.75 22.17
N TRP A 230 -23.80 -35.44 21.94
CA TRP A 230 -24.94 -34.62 21.51
C TRP A 230 -25.17 -34.69 20.00
N ARG A 231 -26.44 -34.84 19.61
CA ARG A 231 -26.88 -34.76 18.23
C ARG A 231 -27.69 -33.50 18.02
N VAL A 232 -27.47 -32.88 16.87
CA VAL A 232 -28.17 -31.65 16.45
C VAL A 232 -29.09 -31.94 15.27
N THR A 233 -30.29 -31.36 15.30
CA THR A 233 -31.25 -31.36 14.19
C THR A 233 -31.60 -29.91 13.83
N PRO A 234 -31.40 -29.50 12.56
CA PRO A 234 -31.60 -28.12 12.16
C PRO A 234 -33.09 -27.75 12.07
N PRO A 235 -33.44 -26.47 12.27
CA PRO A 235 -34.68 -25.90 11.75
C PRO A 235 -34.79 -26.13 10.24
N GLU A 236 -36.02 -26.18 9.71
CA GLU A 236 -36.25 -26.44 8.29
C GLU A 236 -35.43 -25.49 7.39
N GLY A 237 -34.66 -26.08 6.47
CA GLY A 237 -33.84 -25.37 5.49
C GLY A 237 -32.54 -24.73 6.00
N ARG A 238 -32.27 -24.69 7.31
CA ARG A 238 -31.04 -24.05 7.86
C ARG A 238 -29.87 -25.03 7.96
N ARG A 239 -28.66 -24.50 7.78
CA ARG A 239 -27.40 -25.26 7.91
C ARG A 239 -26.39 -24.51 8.76
N LEU A 240 -25.57 -25.24 9.50
CA LEU A 240 -24.51 -24.66 10.32
C LEU A 240 -23.23 -24.41 9.51
N VAL A 241 -22.49 -23.36 9.85
CA VAL A 241 -21.13 -23.16 9.35
C VAL A 241 -20.21 -22.74 10.50
N PHE A 242 -19.21 -23.53 10.82
CA PHE A 242 -18.21 -23.19 11.84
C PHE A 242 -17.02 -22.47 11.20
N VAL A 243 -16.60 -21.35 11.79
CA VAL A 243 -15.44 -20.56 11.32
C VAL A 243 -14.09 -21.17 11.71
N GLY A 244 -14.05 -22.30 12.41
CA GLY A 244 -12.82 -22.94 12.91
C GLY A 244 -12.63 -22.74 14.41
N ASP A 245 -11.45 -23.09 14.91
CA ASP A 245 -11.07 -23.00 16.32
C ASP A 245 -12.12 -23.62 17.27
N LEU A 246 -12.44 -24.88 17.00
CA LEU A 246 -13.29 -25.76 17.80
C LEU A 246 -12.59 -26.24 19.08
N CYS A 247 -11.26 -26.27 19.09
CA CYS A 247 -10.44 -26.87 20.15
C CYS A 247 -9.59 -25.87 20.96
N ASP A 248 -8.93 -26.39 21.99
CA ASP A 248 -8.03 -25.70 22.92
C ASP A 248 -8.75 -24.76 23.91
N ARG A 249 -8.18 -24.62 25.10
CA ARG A 249 -8.58 -23.72 26.21
C ARG A 249 -9.90 -24.07 26.94
N GLY A 250 -10.94 -24.51 26.23
CA GLY A 250 -12.23 -24.79 26.86
C GLY A 250 -12.34 -26.15 27.54
N PRO A 251 -13.43 -26.36 28.28
CA PRO A 251 -13.60 -27.49 29.17
C PRO A 251 -13.84 -28.84 28.47
N ASP A 252 -14.35 -28.84 27.23
CA ASP A 252 -14.77 -30.08 26.54
C ASP A 252 -14.51 -30.05 25.01
N THR A 253 -13.24 -30.15 24.62
CA THR A 253 -12.84 -30.28 23.20
C THR A 253 -13.40 -31.57 22.55
N PRO A 254 -13.31 -32.77 23.17
CA PRO A 254 -13.83 -33.99 22.56
C PRO A 254 -15.33 -33.94 22.28
N GLY A 255 -16.13 -33.40 23.21
CA GLY A 255 -17.57 -33.22 23.06
C GLY A 255 -17.94 -32.28 21.90
N VAL A 256 -17.22 -31.17 21.73
CA VAL A 256 -17.39 -30.27 20.57
C VAL A 256 -17.12 -31.02 19.26
N TYR A 257 -16.02 -31.78 19.16
CA TYR A 257 -15.72 -32.53 17.94
C TYR A 257 -16.76 -33.60 17.64
N ARG A 258 -17.27 -34.34 18.64
CA ARG A 258 -18.33 -35.33 18.41
C ARG A 258 -19.56 -34.70 17.74
N LEU A 259 -20.03 -33.58 18.29
CA LEU A 259 -21.19 -32.85 17.76
C LEU A 259 -20.93 -32.33 16.34
N VAL A 260 -19.78 -31.65 16.12
CA VAL A 260 -19.47 -31.03 14.83
C VAL A 260 -19.21 -32.08 13.75
N MET A 261 -18.48 -33.16 14.06
CA MET A 261 -18.22 -34.24 13.11
C MET A 261 -19.53 -34.95 12.70
N ASP A 262 -20.44 -35.26 13.64
CA ASP A 262 -21.75 -35.83 13.32
C ASP A 262 -22.55 -34.90 12.40
N ALA A 263 -22.61 -33.61 12.74
CA ALA A 263 -23.34 -32.62 11.96
C ALA A 263 -22.77 -32.47 10.54
N VAL A 264 -21.44 -32.49 10.36
CA VAL A 264 -20.81 -32.44 9.04
C VAL A 264 -21.04 -33.72 8.26
N GLN A 265 -20.90 -34.90 8.90
CA GLN A 265 -21.10 -36.20 8.27
C GLN A 265 -22.53 -36.36 7.74
N ARG A 266 -23.53 -35.84 8.47
CA ARG A 266 -24.95 -35.85 8.08
C ARG A 266 -25.33 -34.72 7.11
N GLY A 267 -24.38 -33.89 6.69
CA GLY A 267 -24.60 -32.78 5.76
C GLY A 267 -25.32 -31.57 6.37
N ILE A 268 -25.50 -31.50 7.68
CA ILE A 268 -26.17 -30.40 8.40
C ILE A 268 -25.24 -29.21 8.58
N ALA A 269 -23.94 -29.46 8.69
CA ALA A 269 -22.93 -28.44 8.95
C ALA A 269 -21.81 -28.42 7.90
N PHE A 270 -21.17 -27.26 7.80
CA PHE A 270 -19.83 -27.09 7.24
C PHE A 270 -18.87 -26.58 8.31
N CYS A 271 -17.58 -26.83 8.14
CA CYS A 271 -16.53 -26.32 9.01
C CYS A 271 -15.32 -25.92 8.18
N VAL A 272 -14.67 -24.81 8.54
CA VAL A 272 -13.37 -24.44 7.97
C VAL A 272 -12.25 -24.71 8.97
N LEU A 273 -11.03 -24.78 8.47
CA LEU A 273 -9.85 -25.04 9.29
C LEU A 273 -9.41 -23.77 10.03
N GLY A 274 -9.36 -23.81 11.37
CA GLY A 274 -8.75 -22.77 12.20
C GLY A 274 -7.28 -23.04 12.53
N ASN A 275 -6.62 -22.06 13.17
CA ASN A 275 -5.19 -22.20 13.50
C ASN A 275 -4.96 -23.15 14.68
N HIS A 276 -5.94 -23.31 15.56
CA HIS A 276 -5.87 -24.30 16.63
C HIS A 276 -6.05 -25.72 16.09
N GLU A 277 -6.95 -25.97 15.13
CA GLU A 277 -7.04 -27.27 14.43
C GLU A 277 -5.75 -27.61 13.69
N ASP A 278 -5.15 -26.67 12.94
CA ASP A 278 -3.91 -26.94 12.21
C ASP A 278 -2.77 -27.33 13.16
N LYS A 279 -2.72 -26.71 14.34
CA LYS A 279 -1.75 -27.03 15.37
C LYS A 279 -2.03 -28.38 16.03
N LEU A 280 -3.28 -28.67 16.38
CA LEU A 280 -3.70 -29.94 16.93
C LEU A 280 -3.38 -31.09 15.96
N LEU A 281 -3.65 -30.91 14.66
CA LEU A 281 -3.30 -31.88 13.61
C LEU A 281 -1.79 -32.12 13.52
N ARG A 282 -0.98 -31.05 13.60
CA ARG A 282 0.49 -31.18 13.61
C ARG A 282 0.98 -31.94 14.84
N TRP A 283 0.37 -31.72 16.00
CA TRP A 283 0.67 -32.48 17.21
C TRP A 283 0.26 -33.95 17.05
N MET A 284 -0.94 -34.24 16.55
CA MET A 284 -1.39 -35.62 16.34
C MET A 284 -0.48 -36.40 15.37
N LYS A 285 0.07 -35.73 14.34
CA LYS A 285 1.01 -36.34 13.38
C LYS A 285 2.44 -36.46 13.90
N THR A 286 2.92 -35.46 14.64
CA THR A 286 4.30 -35.35 15.11
C THR A 286 4.37 -34.75 16.51
N PRO A 287 3.98 -35.50 17.57
CA PRO A 287 3.84 -34.97 18.93
C PRO A 287 5.12 -34.31 19.44
N ASP A 288 6.27 -34.95 19.23
CA ASP A 288 7.58 -34.50 19.74
C ASP A 288 8.08 -33.19 19.12
N LYS A 289 7.49 -32.75 18.00
CA LYS A 289 7.91 -31.56 17.26
C LYS A 289 7.04 -30.33 17.54
N VAL A 290 5.98 -30.46 18.34
CA VAL A 290 5.01 -29.39 18.57
C VAL A 290 5.00 -28.99 20.05
N LYS A 291 5.32 -27.71 20.30
CA LYS A 291 5.21 -27.14 21.66
C LYS A 291 3.74 -27.04 22.08
N GLN A 292 3.43 -27.55 23.27
CA GLN A 292 2.08 -27.52 23.85
C GLN A 292 1.74 -26.16 24.51
N ASN A 293 1.84 -25.08 23.75
CA ASN A 293 1.44 -23.73 24.19
C ASN A 293 0.05 -23.33 23.64
N HIS A 294 -0.44 -22.14 23.98
CA HIS A 294 -1.73 -21.58 23.50
C HIS A 294 -2.96 -22.47 23.76
N GLY A 295 -3.00 -23.22 24.87
CA GLY A 295 -4.15 -24.06 25.23
C GLY A 295 -4.13 -25.50 24.71
N LEU A 296 -3.15 -25.87 23.86
CA LEU A 296 -3.05 -27.22 23.30
C LEU A 296 -2.90 -28.30 24.39
N ALA A 297 -2.18 -28.03 25.48
CA ALA A 297 -1.96 -29.00 26.56
C ALA A 297 -3.27 -29.54 27.14
N GLN A 298 -4.29 -28.69 27.26
CA GLN A 298 -5.60 -29.06 27.78
C GLN A 298 -6.37 -29.97 26.82
N SER A 299 -6.34 -29.69 25.51
CA SER A 299 -6.91 -30.58 24.49
C SER A 299 -6.23 -31.94 24.50
N VAL A 300 -4.90 -31.97 24.65
CA VAL A 300 -4.11 -33.21 24.74
C VAL A 300 -4.58 -34.05 25.92
N GLU A 301 -4.64 -33.46 27.11
CA GLU A 301 -5.10 -34.15 28.33
C GLU A 301 -6.54 -34.68 28.19
N GLN A 302 -7.43 -33.91 27.55
CA GLN A 302 -8.81 -34.34 27.28
C GLN A 302 -8.84 -35.54 26.32
N PHE A 303 -8.06 -35.53 25.23
CA PHE A 303 -8.00 -36.65 24.29
C PHE A 303 -7.30 -37.89 24.84
N GLU A 304 -6.39 -37.76 25.80
CA GLU A 304 -5.77 -38.91 26.47
C GLU A 304 -6.75 -39.70 27.34
N LYS A 305 -7.86 -39.06 27.76
CA LYS A 305 -8.96 -39.70 28.51
C LYS A 305 -9.99 -40.37 27.60
N GLU A 306 -9.85 -40.23 26.28
CA GLU A 306 -10.80 -40.70 25.29
C GLU A 306 -10.29 -41.95 24.54
N PRO A 307 -11.19 -42.77 23.96
CA PRO A 307 -10.77 -43.91 23.15
C PRO A 307 -9.89 -43.47 21.95
N PRO A 308 -8.80 -44.21 21.62
CA PRO A 308 -7.89 -43.86 20.53
C PRO A 308 -8.57 -43.69 19.16
N GLU A 309 -9.71 -44.35 18.96
CA GLU A 309 -10.53 -44.27 17.76
C GLU A 309 -11.09 -42.86 17.56
N LEU A 310 -11.46 -42.15 18.63
CA LEU A 310 -11.95 -40.77 18.54
C LEU A 310 -10.84 -39.84 18.07
N ARG A 311 -9.63 -39.97 18.62
CA ARG A 311 -8.47 -39.18 18.20
C ARG A 311 -8.17 -39.39 16.71
N THR A 312 -8.22 -40.63 16.24
CA THR A 312 -8.01 -40.97 14.81
C THR A 312 -9.07 -40.32 13.93
N ARG A 313 -10.35 -40.41 14.33
CA ARG A 313 -11.46 -39.76 13.62
C ARG A 313 -11.30 -38.24 13.55
N VAL A 314 -10.91 -37.60 14.65
CA VAL A 314 -10.64 -36.15 14.69
C VAL A 314 -9.47 -35.78 13.77
N GLN A 315 -8.38 -36.55 13.80
CA GLN A 315 -7.24 -36.34 12.90
C GLN A 315 -7.66 -36.38 11.42
N GLU A 316 -8.44 -37.38 11.03
CA GLU A 316 -8.95 -37.53 9.66
C GLU A 316 -9.92 -36.41 9.27
N PHE A 317 -10.77 -36.00 10.21
CA PHE A 317 -11.70 -34.89 10.03
C PHE A 317 -10.95 -33.59 9.76
N ILE A 318 -10.02 -33.20 10.65
CA ILE A 318 -9.24 -31.96 10.51
C ILE A 318 -8.43 -31.96 9.21
N ALA A 319 -7.84 -33.11 8.84
CA ALA A 319 -7.06 -33.23 7.60
C ALA A 319 -7.88 -32.98 6.32
N LYS A 320 -9.21 -33.09 6.37
CA LYS A 320 -10.13 -32.87 5.25
C LYS A 320 -10.78 -31.48 5.27
N LEU A 321 -10.59 -30.67 6.31
CA LEU A 321 -11.21 -29.35 6.41
C LEU A 321 -10.66 -28.38 5.35
N PRO A 322 -11.53 -27.64 4.64
CA PRO A 322 -11.12 -26.61 3.71
C PRO A 322 -10.59 -25.37 4.46
N SER A 323 -9.68 -24.62 3.83
CA SER A 323 -9.18 -23.36 4.39
C SER A 323 -10.24 -22.26 4.48
N HIS A 324 -11.22 -22.30 3.57
CA HIS A 324 -12.34 -21.37 3.50
C HIS A 324 -13.46 -21.99 2.66
N LEU A 325 -14.64 -21.39 2.70
CA LEU A 325 -15.81 -21.77 1.89
C LEU A 325 -16.32 -20.56 1.12
N VAL A 326 -16.66 -20.77 -0.15
CA VAL A 326 -17.42 -19.84 -0.98
C VAL A 326 -18.82 -20.41 -1.16
N LEU A 327 -19.83 -19.70 -0.68
CA LEU A 327 -21.23 -20.09 -0.57
C LEU A 327 -22.13 -19.08 -1.29
N ASP A 328 -23.42 -19.41 -1.38
CA ASP A 328 -24.50 -18.54 -1.86
C ASP A 328 -24.22 -17.86 -3.22
N GLY A 329 -23.91 -18.67 -4.23
CA GLY A 329 -23.58 -18.17 -5.57
C GLY A 329 -22.30 -17.34 -5.63
N GLY A 330 -21.47 -17.39 -4.59
CA GLY A 330 -20.28 -16.55 -4.44
C GLY A 330 -20.52 -15.25 -3.67
N ARG A 331 -21.68 -15.09 -3.03
CA ARG A 331 -22.01 -13.91 -2.21
C ARG A 331 -21.61 -14.05 -0.74
N LEU A 332 -21.24 -15.24 -0.29
CA LEU A 332 -20.80 -15.48 1.07
C LEU A 332 -19.46 -16.20 1.06
N VAL A 333 -18.51 -15.72 1.85
CA VAL A 333 -17.22 -16.36 2.11
C VAL A 333 -17.07 -16.55 3.61
N VAL A 334 -16.71 -17.76 4.02
CA VAL A 334 -16.42 -18.08 5.42
C VAL A 334 -14.98 -18.57 5.52
N ALA A 335 -14.19 -17.95 6.38
CA ALA A 335 -12.79 -18.27 6.62
C ALA A 335 -12.47 -18.04 8.10
N HIS A 336 -11.44 -18.67 8.64
CA HIS A 336 -11.14 -18.51 10.07
C HIS A 336 -10.58 -17.12 10.40
N ALA A 337 -9.49 -16.69 9.77
CA ALA A 337 -8.86 -15.39 10.01
C ALA A 337 -9.24 -14.31 8.98
N GLY A 338 -10.04 -14.66 7.97
CA GLY A 338 -10.46 -13.77 6.88
C GLY A 338 -9.89 -14.13 5.51
N LEU A 339 -10.30 -13.39 4.47
CA LEU A 339 -9.83 -13.64 3.10
C LEU A 339 -10.05 -12.45 2.17
N THR A 340 -9.06 -12.12 1.34
CA THR A 340 -9.20 -11.06 0.32
C THR A 340 -9.93 -11.57 -0.93
N ALA A 341 -10.54 -10.63 -1.67
CA ALA A 341 -11.35 -10.91 -2.85
C ALA A 341 -10.64 -11.73 -3.94
N ASP A 342 -9.36 -11.47 -4.16
CA ASP A 342 -8.54 -12.15 -5.15
C ASP A 342 -8.25 -13.61 -4.78
N MET A 343 -8.42 -14.00 -3.51
CA MET A 343 -8.17 -15.35 -3.00
C MET A 343 -9.43 -16.22 -2.92
N HIS A 344 -10.62 -15.66 -3.11
CA HIS A 344 -11.88 -16.40 -3.01
C HIS A 344 -11.93 -17.63 -3.92
N GLY A 345 -12.22 -18.78 -3.32
CA GLY A 345 -12.40 -20.04 -4.02
C GLY A 345 -11.12 -20.61 -4.59
N ARG A 346 -9.95 -19.97 -4.36
CA ARG A 346 -8.64 -20.40 -4.85
C ARG A 346 -7.91 -21.26 -3.83
N VAL A 347 -6.91 -22.04 -4.27
CA VAL A 347 -6.13 -22.90 -3.38
C VAL A 347 -4.66 -22.74 -3.70
N SER A 348 -3.91 -22.23 -2.72
CA SER A 348 -2.45 -22.19 -2.72
C SER A 348 -1.94 -22.18 -1.28
N GLY A 349 -0.64 -22.40 -1.08
CA GLY A 349 -0.04 -22.28 0.26
C GLY A 349 -0.26 -20.90 0.88
N LYS A 350 -0.19 -19.82 0.07
CA LYS A 350 -0.44 -18.44 0.51
C LYS A 350 -1.90 -18.21 0.90
N VAL A 351 -2.84 -18.67 0.08
CA VAL A 351 -4.29 -18.56 0.36
C VAL A 351 -4.64 -19.31 1.64
N ARG A 352 -4.12 -20.53 1.82
CA ARG A 352 -4.33 -21.33 3.03
C ARG A 352 -3.76 -20.64 4.26
N ALA A 353 -2.54 -20.10 4.17
CA ALA A 353 -1.92 -19.40 5.28
C ALA A 353 -2.72 -18.14 5.69
N PHE A 354 -3.14 -17.32 4.73
CA PHE A 354 -3.95 -16.13 4.99
C PHE A 354 -5.28 -16.49 5.66
N ALA A 355 -5.99 -17.49 5.13
CA ALA A 355 -7.29 -17.91 5.66
C ALA A 355 -7.26 -18.42 7.10
N ILE A 356 -6.12 -18.99 7.53
CA ILE A 356 -5.95 -19.62 8.85
C ILE A 356 -5.27 -18.68 9.86
N TYR A 357 -4.29 -17.88 9.42
CA TYR A 357 -3.45 -17.09 10.33
C TYR A 357 -3.63 -15.57 10.19
N GLY A 358 -4.34 -15.13 9.14
CA GLY A 358 -4.43 -13.73 8.75
C GLY A 358 -3.12 -13.22 8.17
N ASP A 359 -3.06 -11.91 7.94
CA ASP A 359 -1.85 -11.23 7.51
C ASP A 359 -1.23 -10.46 8.67
N THR A 360 0.10 -10.43 8.72
CA THR A 360 0.86 -9.82 9.81
C THR A 360 1.85 -8.81 9.27
N THR A 361 2.17 -7.77 10.03
CA THR A 361 3.22 -6.82 9.67
C THR A 361 4.63 -7.43 9.79
N GLY A 362 4.74 -8.61 10.41
CA GLY A 362 6.01 -9.21 10.83
C GLY A 362 6.51 -8.70 12.19
N GLU A 363 5.81 -7.75 12.80
CA GLU A 363 6.10 -7.20 14.13
C GLU A 363 5.24 -7.88 15.20
N SER A 364 5.66 -7.76 16.46
CA SER A 364 4.87 -8.17 17.62
C SER A 364 4.45 -6.97 18.45
N ASP A 365 3.23 -7.00 18.98
CA ASP A 365 2.71 -5.99 19.90
C ASP A 365 3.33 -6.10 21.30
N GLU A 366 2.91 -5.23 22.22
CA GLU A 366 3.39 -5.18 23.61
C GLU A 366 3.13 -6.47 24.41
N PHE A 367 2.19 -7.33 23.94
CA PHE A 367 1.86 -8.63 24.53
C PHE A 367 2.62 -9.78 23.84
N GLY A 368 3.52 -9.48 22.90
CA GLY A 368 4.28 -10.45 22.13
C GLY A 368 3.46 -11.19 21.08
N LEU A 369 2.28 -10.67 20.70
CA LEU A 369 1.41 -11.22 19.67
C LEU A 369 1.67 -10.54 18.32
N PRO A 370 1.56 -11.24 17.17
CA PRO A 370 1.77 -10.62 15.87
C PRO A 370 0.80 -9.45 15.61
N VAL A 371 1.35 -8.30 15.19
CA VAL A 371 0.57 -7.17 14.69
C VAL A 371 -0.02 -7.53 13.33
N ARG A 372 -1.33 -7.36 13.19
CA ARG A 372 -2.09 -7.79 12.01
C ARG A 372 -2.48 -6.62 11.12
N LEU A 373 -2.58 -6.86 9.82
CA LEU A 373 -3.06 -5.85 8.88
C LEU A 373 -4.61 -5.82 8.84
N ASN A 374 -5.21 -4.63 8.76
CA ASN A 374 -6.64 -4.47 8.51
C ASN A 374 -6.96 -4.69 7.02
N TRP A 375 -7.01 -5.94 6.58
CA TRP A 375 -7.41 -6.25 5.21
C TRP A 375 -8.89 -5.92 4.95
N ALA A 376 -9.74 -6.03 5.97
CA ALA A 376 -11.18 -5.77 5.89
C ALA A 376 -11.47 -4.31 5.51
N ALA A 377 -10.69 -3.34 6.02
CA ALA A 377 -10.79 -1.92 5.66
C ALA A 377 -10.70 -1.64 4.15
N ASN A 378 -9.97 -2.49 3.40
CA ASN A 378 -9.75 -2.35 1.96
C ASN A 378 -10.55 -3.33 1.11
N TYR A 379 -11.42 -4.10 1.73
CA TYR A 379 -12.27 -5.05 1.02
C TYR A 379 -13.36 -4.31 0.22
N ARG A 380 -13.48 -4.64 -1.07
CA ARG A 380 -14.42 -3.98 -2.01
C ARG A 380 -15.26 -4.96 -2.84
N ALA A 381 -15.11 -6.27 -2.65
CA ALA A 381 -15.88 -7.24 -3.42
C ALA A 381 -17.33 -7.33 -2.92
N ARG A 382 -18.21 -7.91 -3.75
CA ARG A 382 -19.64 -8.02 -3.44
C ARG A 382 -19.98 -9.05 -2.36
N ALA A 383 -19.10 -10.03 -2.12
CA ALA A 383 -19.35 -11.09 -1.17
C ALA A 383 -19.23 -10.57 0.28
N ASN A 384 -20.04 -11.12 1.18
CA ASN A 384 -19.83 -10.96 2.61
C ASN A 384 -18.75 -11.95 3.06
N VAL A 385 -17.80 -11.48 3.89
CA VAL A 385 -16.76 -12.33 4.50
C VAL A 385 -17.01 -12.42 5.99
N VAL A 386 -17.28 -13.62 6.49
CA VAL A 386 -17.53 -13.89 7.91
C VAL A 386 -16.36 -14.69 8.46
N TYR A 387 -15.77 -14.23 9.56
CA TYR A 387 -14.54 -14.79 10.12
C TYR A 387 -14.47 -14.66 11.65
N GLY A 388 -13.49 -15.31 12.27
CA GLY A 388 -13.18 -15.29 13.70
C GLY A 388 -11.72 -14.90 13.97
N HIS A 389 -10.99 -15.69 14.74
CA HIS A 389 -9.54 -15.65 14.99
C HIS A 389 -9.02 -14.57 15.96
N THR A 390 -9.53 -13.33 15.85
CA THR A 390 -9.10 -12.23 16.73
C THR A 390 -10.30 -11.73 17.53
N PRO A 391 -10.35 -12.03 18.84
CA PRO A 391 -11.50 -11.69 19.67
C PRO A 391 -11.82 -10.20 19.65
N VAL A 392 -13.09 -9.87 19.40
CA VAL A 392 -13.65 -8.51 19.51
C VAL A 392 -14.78 -8.48 20.53
N LEU A 393 -14.99 -7.36 21.21
CA LEU A 393 -16.09 -7.25 22.19
C LEU A 393 -17.47 -7.27 21.54
N THR A 394 -17.59 -6.64 20.37
CA THR A 394 -18.86 -6.51 19.66
C THR A 394 -18.58 -6.70 18.17
N PRO A 395 -19.22 -7.67 17.51
CA PRO A 395 -19.10 -7.84 16.07
C PRO A 395 -19.61 -6.59 15.36
N ALA A 396 -18.81 -6.05 14.45
CA ALA A 396 -19.18 -4.91 13.63
C ALA A 396 -18.83 -5.21 12.17
N TRP A 397 -19.71 -4.79 11.26
CA TRP A 397 -19.43 -4.83 9.83
C TRP A 397 -18.40 -3.75 9.49
N GLU A 398 -17.29 -4.17 8.90
CA GLU A 398 -16.34 -3.28 8.24
C GLU A 398 -16.39 -3.57 6.73
N ASN A 399 -16.97 -2.64 5.97
CA ASN A 399 -17.38 -2.87 4.58
C ASN A 399 -18.36 -4.04 4.46
N ARG A 400 -17.89 -5.21 4.01
CA ARG A 400 -18.66 -6.46 3.90
C ARG A 400 -17.98 -7.59 4.65
N CYS A 401 -17.15 -7.25 5.63
CA CYS A 401 -16.40 -8.20 6.43
C CYS A 401 -16.86 -8.07 7.88
N ILE A 402 -17.02 -9.20 8.58
CA ILE A 402 -17.40 -9.20 10.00
C ILE A 402 -16.64 -10.28 10.76
N CYS A 403 -15.98 -9.88 11.85
CA CYS A 403 -15.42 -10.80 12.84
C CYS A 403 -16.50 -11.15 13.86
N ILE A 404 -16.79 -12.44 14.04
CA ILE A 404 -17.78 -12.96 14.99
C ILE A 404 -17.14 -13.75 16.14
N ASP A 405 -15.80 -13.76 16.24
CA ASP A 405 -15.12 -14.22 17.45
C ASP A 405 -15.26 -13.15 18.54
N THR A 406 -16.09 -13.47 19.53
CA THR A 406 -16.37 -12.61 20.69
C THR A 406 -15.72 -13.11 21.98
N GLY A 407 -14.68 -13.93 21.86
CA GLY A 407 -13.85 -14.34 23.00
C GLY A 407 -14.57 -15.19 24.03
N CYS A 408 -15.44 -16.12 23.61
CA CYS A 408 -16.22 -17.00 24.50
C CYS A 408 -15.36 -17.63 25.60
N VAL A 409 -14.26 -18.29 25.22
CA VAL A 409 -13.39 -18.99 26.18
C VAL A 409 -12.68 -18.06 27.18
N PHE A 410 -12.60 -16.77 26.86
CA PHE A 410 -12.00 -15.73 27.70
C PHE A 410 -13.05 -15.00 28.57
N GLY A 411 -14.30 -15.48 28.61
CA GLY A 411 -15.38 -14.89 29.40
C GLY A 411 -16.25 -13.88 28.64
N GLY A 412 -16.10 -13.78 27.31
CA GLY A 412 -16.97 -12.98 26.45
C GLY A 412 -18.29 -13.69 26.13
N ALA A 413 -18.58 -13.87 24.84
CA ALA A 413 -19.76 -14.59 24.37
C ALA A 413 -19.41 -15.54 23.22
N LEU A 414 -20.22 -16.57 23.01
CA LEU A 414 -20.24 -17.31 21.75
C LEU A 414 -21.29 -16.68 20.83
N THR A 415 -20.87 -16.26 19.64
CA THR A 415 -21.72 -15.50 18.71
C THR A 415 -21.90 -16.24 17.38
N ALA A 416 -23.12 -16.17 16.86
CA ALA A 416 -23.50 -16.61 15.53
C ALA A 416 -24.01 -15.45 14.68
N LEU A 417 -23.75 -15.51 13.37
CA LEU A 417 -24.39 -14.68 12.36
C LEU A 417 -25.37 -15.52 11.55
N ARG A 418 -26.64 -15.12 11.54
CA ARG A 418 -27.68 -15.70 10.68
C ARG A 418 -27.61 -15.06 9.30
N TYR A 419 -27.51 -15.86 8.25
CA TYR A 419 -27.45 -15.43 6.86
C TYR A 419 -28.60 -16.06 6.06
N PRO A 420 -29.32 -15.30 5.22
CA PRO A 420 -29.02 -13.94 4.76
C PRO A 420 -29.55 -12.80 5.65
N GLU A 421 -30.15 -13.11 6.80
CA GLU A 421 -30.83 -12.13 7.67
C GLU A 421 -29.86 -11.08 8.24
N GLN A 422 -28.58 -11.41 8.33
CA GLN A 422 -27.51 -10.63 8.97
C GLN A 422 -27.78 -10.31 10.46
N GLU A 423 -28.54 -11.20 11.11
CA GLU A 423 -28.86 -11.11 12.54
C GLU A 423 -27.74 -11.75 13.37
N LEU A 424 -27.26 -11.03 14.38
CA LEU A 424 -26.30 -11.56 15.35
C LEU A 424 -27.06 -12.17 16.54
N VAL A 425 -26.75 -13.42 16.87
CA VAL A 425 -27.29 -14.12 18.03
C VAL A 425 -26.12 -14.58 18.89
N SER A 426 -26.11 -14.23 20.17
CA SER A 426 -25.04 -14.61 21.09
C SER A 426 -25.57 -15.18 22.40
N VAL A 427 -24.72 -15.97 23.06
CA VAL A 427 -24.89 -16.42 24.45
C VAL A 427 -23.62 -16.05 25.23
N PRO A 428 -23.75 -15.44 26.42
CA PRO A 428 -22.60 -15.14 27.26
C PRO A 428 -21.92 -16.44 27.71
N ALA A 429 -20.60 -16.38 27.89
CA ALA A 429 -19.86 -17.49 28.50
C ALA A 429 -20.30 -17.71 29.95
N GLU A 430 -20.43 -18.97 30.39
CA GLU A 430 -20.81 -19.28 31.78
C GLU A 430 -19.75 -18.77 32.77
N LYS A 431 -18.49 -18.80 32.34
CA LYS A 431 -17.33 -18.27 33.07
C LYS A 431 -16.16 -18.03 32.14
N GLN A 432 -15.12 -17.39 32.67
CA GLN A 432 -13.82 -17.32 32.01
C GLN A 432 -13.07 -18.65 32.17
N TYR A 433 -12.85 -19.39 31.08
CA TYR A 433 -12.13 -20.67 31.10
C TYR A 433 -10.61 -20.51 30.92
N ALA A 434 -10.19 -19.43 30.24
CA ALA A 434 -8.79 -19.10 30.04
C ALA A 434 -8.54 -17.59 30.21
N GLU A 435 -7.30 -17.25 30.60
CA GLU A 435 -6.85 -15.87 30.59
C GLU A 435 -6.42 -15.47 29.17
N SER A 436 -6.92 -14.32 28.71
CA SER A 436 -6.44 -13.74 27.47
C SER A 436 -5.13 -13.00 27.73
N LYS A 437 -4.12 -13.25 26.89
CA LYS A 437 -2.86 -12.48 26.92
C LYS A 437 -3.07 -10.98 26.68
N ARG A 438 -4.16 -10.64 26.00
CA ARG A 438 -4.59 -9.27 25.73
C ARG A 438 -5.96 -9.03 26.39
N PRO A 439 -6.12 -8.03 27.26
CA PRO A 439 -7.39 -7.79 27.93
C PRO A 439 -8.53 -7.67 26.93
N LEU A 440 -9.62 -8.42 27.14
CA LEU A 440 -10.85 -8.21 26.39
C LEU A 440 -11.35 -6.79 26.68
N GLY A 441 -11.31 -5.91 25.67
CA GLY A 441 -11.65 -4.49 25.82
C GLY A 441 -10.48 -3.51 25.95
N GLY A 442 -9.23 -3.97 25.94
CA GLY A 442 -8.08 -3.09 25.66
C GLY A 442 -8.08 -2.63 24.20
N GLU A 443 -7.49 -1.46 23.89
CA GLU A 443 -7.45 -0.92 22.51
C GLU A 443 -7.08 -2.04 21.52
N PRO A 444 -7.87 -2.24 20.43
CA PRO A 444 -7.53 -3.14 19.32
C PRO A 444 -6.03 -3.04 19.03
N ASN A 445 -5.33 -4.18 18.88
CA ASN A 445 -4.01 -4.17 18.24
C ASN A 445 -4.22 -3.36 16.95
N PRO A 446 -3.51 -2.23 16.76
CA PRO A 446 -3.83 -1.28 15.70
C PRO A 446 -3.68 -2.04 14.38
N LEU A 447 -4.81 -2.50 13.85
CA LEU A 447 -4.84 -3.26 12.62
C LEU A 447 -4.26 -2.30 11.59
N THR A 448 -3.03 -2.55 11.17
CA THR A 448 -2.32 -1.57 10.35
C THR A 448 -3.08 -1.54 9.02
N PRO A 449 -3.58 -0.39 8.57
CA PRO A 449 -4.38 -0.33 7.36
C PRO A 449 -3.64 -1.04 6.22
N PHE A 450 -4.31 -1.96 5.53
CA PHE A 450 -3.75 -2.49 4.29
C PHE A 450 -3.52 -1.30 3.32
N PRO A 451 -2.47 -1.31 2.48
CA PRO A 451 -2.33 -0.31 1.43
C PRO A 451 -3.58 -0.31 0.55
N ARG A 452 -4.20 0.86 0.38
CA ARG A 452 -5.18 1.06 -0.69
C ARG A 452 -4.44 0.93 -2.01
N LYS A 453 -4.84 -0.01 -2.86
CA LYS A 453 -4.59 0.13 -4.31
C LYS A 453 -5.37 1.35 -4.76
N GLU A 454 -4.71 2.49 -4.91
CA GLU A 454 -5.31 3.62 -5.61
C GLU A 454 -5.57 3.21 -7.07
N GLY A 455 -6.84 3.35 -7.51
CA GLY A 455 -7.28 3.04 -8.87
C GLY A 455 -8.08 1.73 -9.00
N GLY A 456 -9.37 1.80 -8.68
CA GLY A 456 -10.32 0.69 -8.88
C GLY A 456 -11.74 1.20 -9.08
N THR A 457 -11.95 2.11 -10.02
CA THR A 457 -13.25 2.31 -10.65
C THR A 457 -13.43 1.30 -11.79
N GLU A 458 -14.69 1.03 -12.11
CA GLU A 458 -15.11 0.07 -13.13
C GLU A 458 -14.39 0.27 -14.47
N SER A 459 -14.36 -0.82 -15.25
CA SER A 459 -13.61 -0.96 -16.51
C SER A 459 -13.74 0.24 -17.46
N GLU A 460 -12.69 1.03 -17.62
CA GLU A 460 -12.43 1.81 -18.83
C GLU A 460 -10.94 1.77 -19.20
N ALA A 461 -10.71 1.79 -20.50
CA ALA A 461 -9.46 1.47 -21.18
C ALA A 461 -8.33 2.46 -20.88
N VAL A 462 -7.12 1.94 -20.66
CA VAL A 462 -5.88 2.73 -20.71
C VAL A 462 -5.12 2.30 -21.95
N LEU A 463 -5.20 3.13 -22.98
CA LEU A 463 -4.13 3.30 -23.95
C LEU A 463 -3.01 4.08 -23.24
N SER A 464 -1.78 3.58 -23.30
CA SER A 464 -0.59 4.36 -22.99
C SER A 464 0.29 4.37 -24.25
N PRO A 465 0.87 5.52 -24.64
CA PRO A 465 1.68 5.63 -25.84
C PRO A 465 3.09 5.08 -25.58
N SER A 466 3.57 4.22 -26.47
CA SER A 466 4.97 3.81 -26.56
C SER A 466 5.82 4.93 -27.19
N PRO A 467 7.08 5.12 -26.78
CA PRO A 467 8.01 5.99 -27.50
C PRO A 467 8.58 5.22 -28.71
N LEU A 468 8.26 5.69 -29.91
CA LEU A 468 8.96 5.35 -31.15
C LEU A 468 9.95 6.47 -31.52
N GLY A 469 11.12 6.06 -31.96
CA GLY A 469 12.17 6.87 -32.60
C GLY A 469 13.52 6.65 -31.89
N GLY A 470 14.54 5.99 -32.43
CA GLY A 470 14.87 5.66 -33.82
C GLY A 470 16.28 6.18 -34.10
N GLY A 471 17.25 5.30 -34.37
CA GLY A 471 18.62 5.70 -34.71
C GLY A 471 19.61 4.53 -34.75
N VAL A 472 19.87 4.07 -35.97
CA VAL A 472 20.72 2.93 -36.37
C VAL A 472 22.21 3.28 -36.19
N GLY A 473 23.03 2.33 -35.75
CA GLY A 473 24.49 2.43 -35.75
C GLY A 473 25.16 1.06 -35.62
N GLU A 474 26.01 0.73 -36.57
CA GLU A 474 26.48 -0.60 -36.94
C GLU A 474 27.53 -1.24 -35.99
N GLY A 475 27.56 -2.58 -36.09
CA GLY A 475 28.53 -3.59 -35.64
C GLY A 475 29.89 -3.20 -35.02
N LEU A 476 30.30 -4.00 -34.02
CA LEU A 476 31.50 -4.83 -34.16
C LEU A 476 31.51 -6.00 -33.17
N GLN A 477 31.84 -7.18 -33.67
CA GLN A 477 32.15 -8.41 -32.93
C GLN A 477 33.51 -8.27 -32.23
N THR A 478 33.67 -8.82 -31.02
CA THR A 478 34.85 -9.64 -30.63
C THR A 478 34.58 -10.42 -29.34
N GLU A 479 34.98 -11.69 -29.35
CA GLU A 479 34.93 -12.71 -28.29
C GLU A 479 35.82 -12.41 -27.06
N PRO A 480 35.61 -13.10 -25.92
CA PRO A 480 36.35 -12.85 -24.69
C PRO A 480 37.62 -13.70 -24.61
N THR A 481 38.77 -13.06 -24.40
CA THR A 481 39.99 -13.75 -23.96
C THR A 481 40.32 -13.37 -22.52
N SER A 482 40.54 -14.42 -21.73
CA SER A 482 41.08 -14.40 -20.38
C SER A 482 42.55 -14.01 -20.37
N GLU A 483 42.98 -13.17 -19.42
CA GLU A 483 44.30 -13.33 -18.78
C GLU A 483 44.41 -12.54 -17.46
N ARG A 484 45.11 -13.14 -16.50
CA ARG A 484 45.42 -12.59 -15.17
C ARG A 484 46.66 -11.70 -15.25
N GLY A 485 46.67 -10.58 -14.54
CA GLY A 485 47.86 -9.79 -14.23
C GLY A 485 47.63 -8.94 -12.97
N ASP A 486 48.44 -9.18 -11.96
CA ASP A 486 48.49 -8.46 -10.67
C ASP A 486 49.39 -7.21 -10.78
N GLY A 487 49.05 -6.13 -10.06
CA GLY A 487 49.90 -4.95 -9.91
C GLY A 487 49.21 -3.57 -9.88
N GLY A 488 48.77 -3.14 -8.68
CA GLY A 488 48.99 -1.78 -8.15
C GLY A 488 48.20 -0.56 -8.70
N VAL A 489 47.55 0.13 -7.75
CA VAL A 489 46.99 1.50 -7.76
C VAL A 489 45.52 1.62 -8.20
N GLY A 490 44.70 2.05 -7.23
CA GLY A 490 43.25 1.96 -7.21
C GLY A 490 42.52 2.67 -8.34
N ARG A 491 41.66 1.90 -9.03
CA ARG A 491 40.51 2.40 -9.77
C ARG A 491 39.26 2.15 -8.95
N LEU A 492 38.50 3.21 -8.68
CA LEU A 492 37.10 3.13 -8.26
C LEU A 492 36.34 2.33 -9.34
N HIS A 493 36.01 1.07 -9.05
CA HIS A 493 35.34 0.17 -9.98
C HIS A 493 33.81 0.29 -9.88
N SER A 494 33.22 0.54 -11.05
CA SER A 494 31.80 0.49 -11.49
C SER A 494 30.76 1.30 -10.71
N SER A 495 30.30 2.37 -11.37
CA SER A 495 29.20 3.30 -11.03
C SER A 495 27.80 2.76 -11.29
N ASP A 496 27.64 1.47 -11.58
CA ASP A 496 26.36 0.90 -11.98
C ASP A 496 25.66 0.26 -10.77
N LEU A 497 24.48 0.78 -10.44
CA LEU A 497 23.55 0.15 -9.51
C LEU A 497 23.14 -1.21 -10.08
N ASP A 498 23.55 -2.31 -9.44
CA ASP A 498 23.09 -3.64 -9.82
C ASP A 498 21.61 -3.78 -9.43
N ILE A 499 20.77 -4.21 -10.36
CA ILE A 499 19.36 -4.48 -10.09
C ILE A 499 19.20 -5.56 -9.00
N ALA A 500 20.17 -6.46 -8.89
CA ALA A 500 20.25 -7.45 -7.84
C ALA A 500 20.52 -6.86 -6.45
N ASP A 501 20.89 -5.58 -6.32
CA ASP A 501 21.02 -4.89 -5.02
C ASP A 501 19.68 -4.32 -4.52
N VAL A 502 18.71 -4.15 -5.41
CA VAL A 502 17.43 -3.46 -5.15
C VAL A 502 16.18 -4.34 -5.32
N ILE A 503 16.32 -5.57 -5.85
CA ILE A 503 15.22 -6.54 -5.96
C ILE A 503 15.10 -7.41 -4.69
N GLY A 504 13.86 -7.72 -4.30
CA GLY A 504 13.56 -8.67 -3.23
C GLY A 504 13.54 -8.06 -1.81
N ARG A 505 13.24 -8.88 -0.81
CA ARG A 505 13.27 -8.46 0.61
C ARG A 505 14.71 -8.15 1.04
N ARG A 506 14.93 -6.98 1.65
CA ARG A 506 16.23 -6.54 2.17
C ARG A 506 16.20 -6.34 3.68
N ASN A 507 17.36 -6.51 4.31
CA ASN A 507 17.57 -6.06 5.67
C ASN A 507 18.83 -5.21 5.70
N ILE A 508 18.69 -3.96 6.16
CA ILE A 508 19.77 -2.99 6.21
C ILE A 508 20.11 -2.76 7.66
N GLU A 509 21.37 -2.98 8.01
CA GLU A 509 21.87 -2.70 9.35
C GLU A 509 22.33 -1.24 9.42
N THR A 510 21.80 -0.52 10.40
CA THR A 510 22.10 0.89 10.66
C THR A 510 22.61 1.04 12.08
N ARG A 511 23.53 1.98 12.28
CA ARG A 511 24.01 2.32 13.64
C ARG A 511 22.95 3.07 14.45
N PHE A 512 22.00 3.70 13.77
CA PHE A 512 21.05 4.63 14.38
C PHE A 512 19.65 4.03 14.61
N ALA A 513 19.24 3.02 13.85
CA ALA A 513 17.90 2.41 13.95
C ALA A 513 17.95 0.87 13.97
N GLY A 514 19.12 0.29 14.19
CA GLY A 514 19.31 -1.16 14.17
C GLY A 514 19.03 -1.76 12.79
N LYS A 515 18.42 -2.95 12.78
CA LYS A 515 18.10 -3.68 11.56
C LYS A 515 16.74 -3.26 11.00
N ILE A 516 16.74 -2.62 9.83
CA ILE A 516 15.54 -2.19 9.12
C ILE A 516 15.24 -3.18 7.99
N THR A 517 14.02 -3.69 7.93
CA THR A 517 13.57 -4.57 6.84
C THR A 517 12.85 -3.77 5.77
N ILE A 518 13.27 -3.90 4.52
CA ILE A 518 12.55 -3.37 3.35
C ILE A 518 11.84 -4.54 2.66
N ARG A 519 10.53 -4.40 2.49
CA ARG A 519 9.68 -5.41 1.83
C ARG A 519 9.85 -5.34 0.31
N GLU A 520 9.62 -6.46 -0.35
CA GLU A 520 9.81 -6.59 -1.80
C GLU A 520 8.89 -5.64 -2.58
N GLU A 521 7.64 -5.50 -2.15
CA GLU A 521 6.68 -4.58 -2.75
C GLU A 521 7.11 -3.11 -2.67
N ASN A 522 7.71 -2.71 -1.56
CA ASN A 522 8.20 -1.34 -1.32
C ASN A 522 9.46 -1.06 -2.14
N ALA A 523 10.35 -2.05 -2.23
CA ALA A 523 11.55 -1.98 -3.07
C ALA A 523 11.16 -1.82 -4.55
N ALA A 524 10.16 -2.57 -5.03
CA ALA A 524 9.68 -2.44 -6.41
C ALA A 524 9.13 -1.04 -6.72
N ALA A 525 8.40 -0.44 -5.77
CA ALA A 525 7.89 0.93 -5.92
C ALA A 525 9.01 1.99 -5.95
N ALA A 526 10.01 1.86 -5.08
CA ALA A 526 11.18 2.74 -5.09
C ALA A 526 12.00 2.62 -6.37
N LEU A 527 12.14 1.40 -6.91
CA LEU A 527 12.87 1.15 -8.14
C LEU A 527 12.20 1.83 -9.35
N GLU A 528 10.88 1.85 -9.42
CA GLU A 528 10.15 2.57 -10.46
C GLU A 528 10.45 4.08 -10.41
N VAL A 529 10.40 4.67 -9.22
CA VAL A 529 10.63 6.10 -9.03
C VAL A 529 12.07 6.49 -9.36
N MET A 530 13.06 5.67 -8.95
CA MET A 530 14.47 5.97 -9.23
C MET A 530 14.86 5.73 -10.69
N SER A 531 14.40 4.64 -11.30
CA SER A 531 14.80 4.27 -12.67
C SER A 531 14.27 5.22 -13.74
N ARG A 532 13.17 5.93 -13.48
CA ARG A 532 12.51 6.79 -14.47
C ARG A 532 12.73 8.28 -14.28
N PHE A 533 12.95 8.74 -13.04
CA PHE A 533 12.83 10.17 -12.71
C PHE A 533 13.88 10.69 -11.72
N ALA A 534 14.82 9.87 -11.25
CA ALA A 534 15.83 10.35 -10.31
C ALA A 534 16.89 11.23 -10.99
N ALA A 535 17.42 12.17 -10.23
CA ALA A 535 18.67 12.83 -10.56
C ALA A 535 19.82 11.80 -10.66
N ASP A 536 20.98 12.24 -11.18
CA ASP A 536 22.19 11.41 -11.19
C ASP A 536 22.41 10.79 -9.80
N PRO A 537 22.39 9.44 -9.68
CA PRO A 537 22.49 8.78 -8.38
C PRO A 537 23.72 9.20 -7.59
N ARG A 538 24.81 9.62 -8.24
CA ARG A 538 26.04 10.10 -7.57
C ARG A 538 25.80 11.31 -6.67
N TRP A 539 24.79 12.12 -6.94
CA TRP A 539 24.38 13.22 -6.06
C TRP A 539 23.53 12.77 -4.86
N LEU A 540 22.87 11.61 -4.96
CA LEU A 540 21.92 11.12 -3.97
C LEU A 540 22.64 10.46 -2.79
N ILE A 541 23.21 11.30 -1.92
CA ILE A 541 23.90 10.85 -0.70
C ILE A 541 22.99 10.79 0.53
N TYR A 542 21.79 11.35 0.42
CA TYR A 542 20.83 11.51 1.50
C TYR A 542 19.41 11.67 0.94
N LEU A 543 18.42 11.04 1.57
CA LEU A 543 17.02 11.45 1.44
C LEU A 543 16.47 11.87 2.81
N PRO A 544 15.71 12.97 2.86
CA PRO A 544 15.12 13.45 4.10
C PRO A 544 14.02 12.53 4.61
N PRO A 545 13.91 12.32 5.93
CA PRO A 545 12.83 11.53 6.50
C PRO A 545 11.49 12.28 6.45
N THR A 546 10.42 11.50 6.47
CA THR A 546 9.08 11.93 6.82
C THR A 546 9.05 12.49 8.25
N MET A 547 8.01 13.25 8.55
CA MET A 547 7.81 13.87 9.86
C MET A 547 6.44 13.49 10.41
N SER A 548 6.39 13.16 11.71
CA SER A 548 5.14 12.85 12.41
C SER A 548 4.58 14.10 13.11
N PRO A 549 3.25 14.28 13.21
CA PRO A 549 2.68 15.33 14.04
C PRO A 549 2.73 14.95 15.53
N CYS A 550 2.48 15.92 16.39
CA CYS A 550 2.16 15.66 17.79
C CYS A 550 0.85 14.85 17.93
N GLU A 551 0.59 14.32 19.13
CA GLU A 551 -0.72 13.74 19.44
C GLU A 551 -1.85 14.74 19.20
N ALA A 552 -3.08 14.21 19.05
CA ALA A 552 -4.25 15.08 18.99
C ALA A 552 -4.40 15.88 20.30
N SER A 553 -4.66 17.18 20.18
CA SER A 553 -4.79 18.05 21.35
C SER A 553 -6.06 17.74 22.16
N ALA A 554 -5.92 17.82 23.48
CA ALA A 554 -7.06 17.77 24.39
C ALA A 554 -7.94 19.04 24.31
N LEU A 555 -7.38 20.17 23.87
CA LEU A 555 -8.10 21.46 23.80
C LEU A 555 -9.25 21.42 22.77
N PRO A 556 -10.42 21.99 23.07
CA PRO A 556 -11.63 21.83 22.24
C PRO A 556 -11.47 22.34 20.80
N ASP A 557 -10.73 23.44 20.61
CA ASP A 557 -10.62 24.12 19.31
C ASP A 557 -9.35 23.76 18.51
N PHE A 558 -8.56 22.81 19.00
CA PHE A 558 -7.29 22.42 18.40
C PHE A 558 -7.26 20.92 18.08
N LEU A 559 -6.77 20.61 16.89
CA LEU A 559 -6.33 19.26 16.55
C LEU A 559 -4.85 19.06 16.92
N GLU A 560 -4.02 20.09 16.72
CA GLU A 560 -2.60 20.12 17.08
C GLU A 560 -2.34 21.33 17.95
N HIS A 561 -1.53 21.17 19.00
CA HIS A 561 -1.15 22.24 19.90
C HIS A 561 0.23 21.97 20.52
N PRO A 562 1.04 23.02 20.83
CA PRO A 562 2.41 22.87 21.35
C PRO A 562 2.55 21.96 22.57
N ALA A 563 1.56 22.01 23.48
CA ALA A 563 1.56 21.23 24.72
C ALA A 563 1.78 19.72 24.49
N GLU A 564 1.23 19.17 23.40
CA GLU A 564 1.34 17.75 23.05
C GLU A 564 2.76 17.37 22.62
N ALA A 565 3.44 18.24 21.87
CA ALA A 565 4.82 18.02 21.47
C ALA A 565 5.78 18.15 22.67
N PHE A 566 5.59 19.17 23.51
CA PHE A 566 6.40 19.35 24.73
C PHE A 566 6.22 18.19 25.71
N ARG A 567 4.99 17.72 25.89
CA ARG A 567 4.69 16.55 26.72
C ARG A 567 5.39 15.30 26.21
N TYR A 568 5.36 15.07 24.89
CA TYR A 568 6.06 13.94 24.27
C TYR A 568 7.55 13.97 24.61
N TYR A 569 8.24 15.08 24.32
CA TYR A 569 9.68 15.20 24.56
C TYR A 569 10.04 15.07 26.04
N LYS A 570 9.23 15.66 26.93
CA LYS A 570 9.41 15.52 28.39
C LYS A 570 9.25 14.06 28.86
N GLN A 571 8.29 13.32 28.33
CA GLN A 571 8.07 11.90 28.68
C GLN A 571 9.19 10.98 28.18
N GLU A 572 9.78 11.32 27.04
CA GLU A 572 10.94 10.61 26.46
C GLU A 572 12.28 11.03 27.07
N GLY A 573 12.29 12.02 27.98
CA GLY A 573 13.47 12.42 28.74
C GLY A 573 14.32 13.53 28.11
N ALA A 574 13.81 14.25 27.10
CA ALA A 574 14.46 15.46 26.62
C ALA A 574 14.18 16.63 27.56
N GLU A 575 15.22 17.30 28.04
CA GLU A 575 15.10 18.46 28.95
C GLU A 575 14.81 19.75 28.19
N ARG A 576 15.44 19.93 27.03
CA ARG A 576 15.36 21.12 26.19
C ARG A 576 14.98 20.77 24.76
N VAL A 577 14.21 21.64 24.13
CA VAL A 577 13.78 21.52 22.73
C VAL A 577 14.08 22.80 21.96
N VAL A 578 14.13 22.68 20.63
CA VAL A 578 14.19 23.79 19.69
C VAL A 578 12.88 23.83 18.91
N CYS A 579 12.19 24.98 18.95
CA CYS A 579 11.00 25.25 18.15
C CYS A 579 11.40 26.10 16.96
N GLU A 580 11.33 25.55 15.75
CA GLU A 580 11.64 26.25 14.50
C GLU A 580 10.34 26.58 13.76
N GLN A 581 10.28 27.73 13.08
CA GLN A 581 9.16 28.02 12.18
C GLN A 581 9.06 26.93 11.12
N LYS A 582 7.85 26.39 10.94
CA LYS A 582 7.58 25.47 9.84
C LYS A 582 7.28 26.29 8.58
N HIS A 583 8.29 26.45 7.73
CA HIS A 583 8.11 27.08 6.42
C HIS A 583 7.20 26.25 5.53
N MET A 584 6.35 26.93 4.77
CA MET A 584 5.42 26.28 3.84
C MET A 584 5.96 26.37 2.41
N GLY A 585 6.62 25.30 1.98
CA GLY A 585 7.21 25.22 0.65
C GLY A 585 7.33 23.78 0.17
N SER A 586 8.49 23.43 -0.34
CA SER A 586 8.86 22.05 -0.67
C SER A 586 10.26 21.77 -0.15
N ARG A 587 10.40 20.70 0.64
CA ARG A 587 11.69 20.27 1.17
C ARG A 587 12.68 20.00 0.04
N ALA A 588 13.84 20.63 0.13
CA ALA A 588 14.90 20.57 -0.85
C ALA A 588 16.22 20.27 -0.16
N VAL A 589 16.92 19.26 -0.68
CA VAL A 589 18.32 19.02 -0.34
C VAL A 589 19.18 19.71 -1.40
N ILE A 590 20.09 20.56 -0.95
CA ILE A 590 21.01 21.28 -1.83
C ILE A 590 22.42 20.77 -1.56
N ILE A 591 23.09 20.33 -2.63
CA ILE A 591 24.52 20.09 -2.61
C ILE A 591 25.20 21.14 -3.48
N VAL A 592 26.15 21.88 -2.91
CA VAL A 592 26.93 22.88 -3.65
C VAL A 592 28.40 22.55 -3.54
N CYS A 593 29.08 22.46 -4.67
CA CYS A 593 30.53 22.38 -4.76
C CYS A 593 31.10 23.77 -5.09
N LYS A 594 32.34 24.01 -4.65
CA LYS A 594 33.08 25.25 -4.93
C LYS A 594 33.29 25.45 -6.43
N ASP A 595 33.53 24.36 -7.14
CA ASP A 595 33.70 24.31 -8.60
C ASP A 595 33.36 22.90 -9.12
N GLU A 596 33.41 22.72 -10.44
CA GLU A 596 33.18 21.42 -11.09
C GLU A 596 34.28 20.40 -10.78
N ALA A 597 35.51 20.86 -10.49
CA ALA A 597 36.61 19.96 -10.14
C ALA A 597 36.38 19.30 -8.76
N ALA A 598 35.80 20.04 -7.81
CA ALA A 598 35.35 19.50 -6.53
C ALA A 598 34.24 18.46 -6.70
N ALA A 599 33.26 18.71 -7.58
CA ALA A 599 32.19 17.76 -7.90
C ALA A 599 32.74 16.46 -8.52
N ALA A 600 33.63 16.59 -9.51
CA ALA A 600 34.26 15.45 -10.17
C ALA A 600 35.11 14.63 -9.19
N ARG A 601 35.87 15.30 -8.31
CA ARG A 601 36.73 14.63 -7.33
C ARG A 601 35.93 13.94 -6.22
N ARG A 602 34.89 14.58 -5.69
CA ARG A 602 34.20 14.13 -4.48
C ARG A 602 32.98 13.24 -4.75
N PHE A 603 32.22 13.57 -5.80
CA PHE A 603 30.97 12.88 -6.16
C PHE A 603 31.13 12.06 -7.44
N GLY A 604 32.20 12.28 -8.20
CA GLY A 604 32.39 11.62 -9.50
C GLY A 604 31.48 12.17 -10.59
N VAL A 605 30.91 13.37 -10.43
CA VAL A 605 30.02 14.02 -11.39
C VAL A 605 30.81 15.06 -12.20
N ASN A 606 30.68 15.06 -13.52
CA ASN A 606 31.34 16.00 -14.42
C ASN A 606 30.34 17.02 -14.98
N ASN A 607 30.81 18.21 -15.34
CA ASN A 607 30.02 19.31 -15.95
C ASN A 607 28.89 19.88 -15.06
N GLU A 608 28.92 19.57 -13.77
CA GLU A 608 28.00 20.11 -12.77
C GLU A 608 28.78 20.48 -11.52
N SER A 609 28.31 21.48 -10.79
CA SER A 609 28.95 21.98 -9.57
C SER A 609 27.98 22.00 -8.37
N GLY A 610 26.89 21.25 -8.46
CA GLY A 610 25.89 21.08 -7.41
C GLY A 610 24.56 20.56 -7.95
N ILE A 611 23.61 20.36 -7.05
CA ILE A 611 22.24 19.92 -7.36
C ILE A 611 21.24 20.45 -6.32
N VAL A 612 19.99 20.63 -6.73
CA VAL A 612 18.83 20.80 -5.84
C VAL A 612 17.85 19.66 -6.07
N TYR A 613 17.62 18.80 -5.08
CA TYR A 613 16.71 17.67 -5.25
C TYR A 613 15.67 17.57 -4.14
N THR A 614 14.53 16.97 -4.51
CA THR A 614 13.34 16.81 -3.67
C THR A 614 13.47 15.62 -2.70
N ARG A 615 12.51 15.48 -1.77
CA ARG A 615 12.40 14.32 -0.86
C ARG A 615 12.38 12.94 -1.54
N THR A 616 12.11 12.87 -2.84
CA THR A 616 12.08 11.62 -3.62
C THR A 616 13.31 11.44 -4.54
N GLY A 617 14.33 12.31 -4.42
CA GLY A 617 15.57 12.21 -5.20
C GLY A 617 15.47 12.73 -6.63
N ARG A 618 14.40 13.44 -6.98
CA ARG A 618 14.23 14.10 -8.29
C ARG A 618 14.82 15.51 -8.24
N ARG A 619 15.40 16.00 -9.35
CA ARG A 619 15.75 17.42 -9.50
C ARG A 619 14.55 18.29 -9.18
N PHE A 620 14.79 19.38 -8.46
CA PHE A 620 13.73 20.28 -8.04
C PHE A 620 13.21 21.09 -9.23
N PHE A 621 14.14 21.66 -9.99
CA PHE A 621 13.88 22.43 -11.20
C PHE A 621 13.90 21.52 -12.42
N ASP A 622 12.96 21.73 -13.33
CA ASP A 622 12.91 21.00 -14.61
C ASP A 622 13.86 21.65 -15.65
N ASP A 623 14.27 22.90 -15.42
CA ASP A 623 15.23 23.66 -16.22
C ASP A 623 16.60 23.76 -15.54
N THR A 624 17.63 23.22 -16.20
CA THR A 624 19.02 23.19 -15.71
C THR A 624 19.63 24.60 -15.60
N ALA A 625 19.19 25.56 -16.42
CA ALA A 625 19.70 26.93 -16.36
C ALA A 625 19.25 27.63 -15.07
N THR A 626 17.97 27.50 -14.72
CA THR A 626 17.39 27.99 -13.45
C THR A 626 18.07 27.35 -12.24
N GLU A 627 18.28 26.02 -12.26
CA GLU A 627 18.99 25.33 -11.18
C GLU A 627 20.43 25.83 -11.02
N SER A 628 21.14 26.00 -12.14
CA SER A 628 22.53 26.48 -12.13
C SER A 628 22.63 27.91 -11.61
N ALA A 629 21.70 28.80 -12.01
CA ALA A 629 21.63 30.16 -11.50
C ALA A 629 21.31 30.20 -10.00
N PHE A 630 20.40 29.33 -9.53
CA PHE A 630 20.11 29.18 -8.11
C PHE A 630 21.33 28.71 -7.32
N LEU A 631 22.02 27.66 -7.79
CA LEU A 631 23.22 27.13 -7.16
C LEU A 631 24.37 28.14 -7.13
N ALA A 632 24.51 28.98 -8.17
CA ALA A 632 25.49 30.06 -8.20
C ALA A 632 25.23 31.08 -7.07
N LEU A 633 23.98 31.50 -6.86
CA LEU A 633 23.64 32.42 -5.76
C LEU A 633 23.96 31.82 -4.38
N VAL A 634 23.70 30.53 -4.18
CA VAL A 634 24.05 29.84 -2.92
C VAL A 634 25.57 29.74 -2.76
N ARG A 635 26.31 29.44 -3.83
CA ARG A 635 27.78 29.38 -3.84
C ARG A 635 28.41 30.74 -3.53
N ASP A 636 27.87 31.81 -4.09
CA ASP A 636 28.33 33.17 -3.85
C ASP A 636 28.09 33.56 -2.39
N ALA A 637 26.95 33.19 -1.81
CA ALA A 637 26.69 33.38 -0.39
C ALA A 637 27.66 32.59 0.52
N LEU A 638 27.94 31.32 0.19
CA LEU A 638 28.92 30.50 0.91
C LEU A 638 30.33 31.09 0.84
N THR A 639 30.72 31.59 -0.34
CA THR A 639 32.02 32.24 -0.55
C THR A 639 32.10 33.56 0.22
N ALA A 640 31.06 34.38 0.14
CA ALA A 640 30.97 35.63 0.87
C ALA A 640 30.98 35.42 2.39
N ALA A 641 30.48 34.29 2.90
CA ALA A 641 30.52 33.90 4.30
C ALA A 641 31.84 33.21 4.74
N ASP A 642 32.84 33.12 3.85
CA ASP A 642 34.11 32.41 4.06
C ASP A 642 33.93 30.94 4.49
N TRP A 643 32.87 30.30 4.00
CA TRP A 643 32.46 28.96 4.44
C TRP A 643 33.49 27.88 4.11
N TRP A 644 34.09 27.99 2.92
CA TRP A 644 35.09 27.04 2.42
C TRP A 644 36.30 26.94 3.35
N THR A 645 36.79 28.08 3.84
CA THR A 645 37.91 28.14 4.78
C THR A 645 37.45 27.74 6.18
N LYS A 646 36.33 28.31 6.66
CA LYS A 646 35.78 28.10 8.00
C LYS A 646 35.53 26.62 8.30
N PHE A 647 35.04 25.87 7.32
CA PHE A 647 34.76 24.44 7.45
C PHE A 647 35.79 23.53 6.78
N ASN A 648 36.88 24.10 6.25
CA ASN A 648 37.93 23.38 5.51
C ASN A 648 37.34 22.40 4.48
N THR A 649 36.53 22.93 3.56
CA THR A 649 35.76 22.13 2.62
C THR A 649 35.60 22.84 1.28
N ASP A 650 35.36 22.07 0.22
CA ASP A 650 35.00 22.56 -1.11
C ASP A 650 33.64 22.04 -1.58
N TRP A 651 32.83 21.49 -0.67
CA TRP A 651 31.43 21.16 -0.91
C TRP A 651 30.59 21.24 0.38
N VAL A 652 29.28 21.40 0.24
CA VAL A 652 28.35 21.40 1.36
C VAL A 652 27.04 20.71 0.99
N ALA A 653 26.46 19.97 1.93
CA ALA A 653 25.09 19.46 1.83
C ALA A 653 24.17 20.13 2.87
N LEU A 654 23.11 20.77 2.38
CA LEU A 654 22.12 21.51 3.17
C LEU A 654 20.74 20.88 3.03
N ASP A 655 19.99 20.86 4.13
CA ASP A 655 18.57 20.52 4.16
C ASP A 655 17.77 21.77 4.53
N GLY A 656 16.72 22.04 3.76
CA GLY A 656 15.92 23.24 3.93
C GLY A 656 14.59 23.17 3.21
N GLU A 657 13.84 24.26 3.30
CA GLU A 657 12.57 24.44 2.60
C GLU A 657 12.73 25.48 1.48
N LEU A 658 12.33 25.13 0.27
CA LEU A 658 12.30 26.04 -0.88
C LEU A 658 10.86 26.55 -1.13
N MET A 659 10.70 27.86 -1.22
CA MET A 659 9.42 28.57 -1.33
C MET A 659 9.36 29.43 -2.59
N PRO A 660 8.16 29.69 -3.16
CA PRO A 660 6.83 29.36 -2.64
C PRO A 660 6.39 27.92 -2.91
N TRP A 661 5.36 27.47 -2.18
CA TRP A 661 4.70 26.19 -2.47
C TRP A 661 4.18 26.10 -3.91
N SER A 662 3.70 27.22 -4.47
CA SER A 662 3.25 27.30 -5.87
C SER A 662 4.32 26.97 -6.91
N ALA A 663 5.62 27.08 -6.56
CA ALA A 663 6.71 26.79 -7.49
C ALA A 663 6.75 25.31 -7.93
N LYS A 664 6.33 24.38 -7.06
CA LYS A 664 6.24 22.95 -7.39
C LYS A 664 4.82 22.38 -7.37
N ALA A 665 3.90 22.99 -6.60
CA ALA A 665 2.55 22.46 -6.39
C ALA A 665 1.45 23.09 -7.27
N GLN A 666 1.81 23.78 -8.37
CA GLN A 666 0.84 24.53 -9.18
C GLN A 666 -0.32 23.67 -9.72
N GLU A 667 -0.04 22.45 -10.19
CA GLU A 667 -1.09 21.54 -10.69
C GLU A 667 -2.03 21.10 -9.57
N LEU A 668 -1.48 20.74 -8.40
CA LEU A 668 -2.24 20.34 -7.22
C LEU A 668 -3.13 21.48 -6.73
N LEU A 669 -2.60 22.69 -6.68
CA LEU A 669 -3.34 23.92 -6.38
C LEU A 669 -4.53 24.13 -7.32
N ARG A 670 -4.32 23.98 -8.64
CA ARG A 670 -5.39 24.15 -9.65
C ARG A 670 -6.46 23.07 -9.56
N ARG A 671 -6.06 21.81 -9.50
CA ARG A 671 -6.97 20.65 -9.63
C ARG A 671 -7.71 20.29 -8.35
N GLN A 672 -7.11 20.52 -7.18
CA GLN A 672 -7.70 20.14 -5.90
C GLN A 672 -8.17 21.38 -5.12
N TYR A 673 -7.24 22.22 -4.64
CA TYR A 673 -7.56 23.29 -3.70
C TYR A 673 -8.44 24.40 -4.31
N ALA A 674 -8.06 24.92 -5.47
CA ALA A 674 -8.83 25.97 -6.14
C ALA A 674 -10.17 25.45 -6.66
N ALA A 675 -10.23 24.20 -7.12
CA ALA A 675 -11.47 23.56 -7.56
C ALA A 675 -12.46 23.40 -6.40
N THR A 676 -12.01 22.85 -5.25
CA THR A 676 -12.83 22.73 -4.04
C THR A 676 -13.30 24.10 -3.55
N GLY A 677 -12.39 25.07 -3.44
CA GLY A 677 -12.72 26.42 -3.00
C GLY A 677 -13.76 27.10 -3.90
N SER A 678 -13.58 27.02 -5.22
CA SER A 678 -14.48 27.65 -6.19
C SER A 678 -15.85 27.01 -6.21
N ALA A 679 -15.93 25.67 -6.24
CA ALA A 679 -17.19 24.95 -6.25
C ALA A 679 -17.99 25.17 -4.95
N ALA A 680 -17.33 25.10 -3.79
CA ALA A 680 -17.98 25.30 -2.50
C ALA A 680 -18.45 26.74 -2.33
N THR A 681 -17.65 27.73 -2.73
CA THR A 681 -18.04 29.15 -2.67
C THR A 681 -19.28 29.41 -3.51
N ALA A 682 -19.31 28.92 -4.76
CA ALA A 682 -20.46 29.10 -5.65
C ALA A 682 -21.74 28.42 -5.12
N ALA A 683 -21.62 27.16 -4.68
CA ALA A 683 -22.76 26.40 -4.18
C ALA A 683 -23.33 26.98 -2.88
N LEU A 684 -22.48 27.33 -1.92
CA LEU A 684 -22.92 27.86 -0.62
C LEU A 684 -23.53 29.25 -0.74
N ALA A 685 -23.06 30.08 -1.68
CA ALA A 685 -23.68 31.36 -1.99
C ALA A 685 -25.15 31.19 -2.44
N GLU A 686 -25.41 30.24 -3.35
CA GLU A 686 -26.78 29.98 -3.83
C GLU A 686 -27.66 29.34 -2.74
N VAL A 687 -27.12 28.41 -1.95
CA VAL A 687 -27.86 27.81 -0.82
C VAL A 687 -28.26 28.88 0.21
N ASN A 688 -27.34 29.76 0.60
CA ASN A 688 -27.62 30.82 1.56
C ASN A 688 -28.65 31.83 1.00
N LYS A 689 -28.59 32.12 -0.30
CA LYS A 689 -29.59 32.95 -0.99
C LYS A 689 -30.98 32.29 -0.99
N LEU A 690 -31.06 30.99 -1.26
CA LEU A 690 -32.32 30.24 -1.23
C LEU A 690 -32.91 30.20 0.20
N LEU A 691 -32.08 29.92 1.21
CA LEU A 691 -32.51 29.91 2.61
C LEU A 691 -32.98 31.29 3.11
N ALA A 692 -32.36 32.37 2.64
CA ALA A 692 -32.82 33.74 2.93
C ALA A 692 -34.19 34.06 2.31
N ASN A 693 -34.48 33.50 1.13
CA ASN A 693 -35.72 33.73 0.39
C ASN A 693 -36.85 32.73 0.73
N THR A 694 -36.61 31.77 1.62
CA THR A 694 -37.59 30.76 2.01
C THR A 694 -38.41 31.28 3.20
N ALA A 695 -39.74 31.32 3.08
CA ALA A 695 -40.63 31.65 4.19
C ALA A 695 -40.60 30.53 5.25
N ASP A 696 -40.70 30.87 6.54
CA ASP A 696 -40.83 29.86 7.58
C ASP A 696 -42.10 29.04 7.35
N PRO A 697 -42.05 27.69 7.41
CA PRO A 697 -43.26 26.89 7.33
C PRO A 697 -44.19 27.27 8.49
N SER A 698 -45.44 27.59 8.18
CA SER A 698 -46.48 27.83 9.18
C SER A 698 -46.49 26.66 10.19
N PRO A 699 -46.58 26.91 11.50
CA PRO A 699 -46.69 25.83 12.47
C PRO A 699 -47.96 25.04 12.16
N THR A 700 -47.80 23.78 11.74
CA THR A 700 -48.93 22.86 11.59
C THR A 700 -49.53 22.64 12.99
N PRO A 701 -50.83 22.93 13.19
CA PRO A 701 -51.45 22.68 14.49
C PRO A 701 -51.45 21.17 14.78
N PRO A 702 -51.34 20.75 16.05
CA PRO A 702 -51.42 19.34 16.41
C PRO A 702 -52.79 18.82 16.00
N LEU A 703 -52.83 17.72 15.25
CA LEU A 703 -54.06 17.00 14.94
C LEU A 703 -54.68 16.53 16.26
N SER A 704 -55.74 17.21 16.71
CA SER A 704 -56.67 16.66 17.68
C SER A 704 -57.35 15.45 17.07
N GLY A 705 -57.50 14.39 17.86
CA GLY A 705 -58.19 13.17 17.47
C GLY A 705 -59.63 13.44 17.00
N GLU A 706 -60.13 12.46 16.24
CA GLU A 706 -61.47 12.35 15.62
C GLU A 706 -61.56 12.84 14.17
N GLY A 707 -61.78 11.89 13.24
CA GLY A 707 -62.17 12.22 11.86
C GLY A 707 -61.79 11.21 10.79
N LEU A 708 -62.19 9.95 10.92
CA LEU A 708 -62.26 9.05 9.77
C LEU A 708 -63.52 9.41 8.96
N LYS A 709 -63.39 9.92 7.72
CA LYS A 709 -64.23 9.58 6.55
C LYS A 709 -64.00 10.48 5.31
N THR A 710 -64.18 9.83 4.15
CA THR A 710 -64.36 10.27 2.75
C THR A 710 -63.16 10.70 1.90
N PHE A 711 -62.98 9.90 0.84
CA PHE A 711 -62.21 10.14 -0.38
C PHE A 711 -62.85 11.23 -1.27
N ASP A 712 -62.04 12.06 -1.92
CA ASP A 712 -62.19 12.32 -3.36
C ASP A 712 -60.79 12.37 -4.03
N GLY A 713 -60.70 11.86 -5.26
CA GLY A 713 -59.43 11.59 -5.95
C GLY A 713 -59.03 12.68 -6.93
N SER A 714 -58.53 13.82 -6.44
CA SER A 714 -58.07 14.91 -7.34
C SER A 714 -56.84 15.73 -6.88
N ALA A 715 -55.85 15.13 -6.21
CA ALA A 715 -54.57 15.79 -5.91
C ALA A 715 -53.35 14.87 -6.15
N PRO A 716 -52.20 15.40 -6.63
CA PRO A 716 -50.98 14.62 -6.80
C PRO A 716 -50.48 14.11 -5.43
N PRO A 717 -49.76 12.98 -5.38
CA PRO A 717 -49.45 12.32 -4.12
C PRO A 717 -48.55 13.19 -3.25
N SER A 718 -49.13 13.78 -2.20
CA SER A 718 -48.38 14.26 -1.06
C SER A 718 -47.81 13.04 -0.34
N PHE A 719 -46.49 12.87 -0.36
CA PHE A 719 -45.81 11.87 0.46
C PHE A 719 -46.12 12.14 1.94
N PRO A 720 -46.75 11.21 2.67
CA PRO A 720 -46.91 11.32 4.11
C PRO A 720 -45.57 10.95 4.76
N GLY A 721 -44.68 11.94 4.86
CA GLY A 721 -43.49 11.83 5.71
C GLY A 721 -43.93 11.75 7.16
N LYS A 722 -43.89 10.54 7.76
CA LYS A 722 -43.86 10.39 9.21
C LYS A 722 -42.78 11.32 9.77
N GLY A 723 -43.15 12.14 10.75
CA GLY A 723 -42.28 13.15 11.34
C GLY A 723 -40.95 12.57 11.83
N VAL A 724 -39.90 12.78 11.05
CA VAL A 724 -38.53 12.85 11.53
C VAL A 724 -38.24 14.35 11.62
N GLY A 725 -37.98 14.86 12.82
CA GLY A 725 -37.83 16.30 13.09
C GLY A 725 -36.86 16.96 12.11
N GLY A 726 -37.40 17.74 11.17
CA GLY A 726 -36.61 18.55 10.25
C GLY A 726 -35.99 19.72 10.98
N LEU A 727 -34.71 20.01 10.71
CA LEU A 727 -34.07 21.24 11.18
C LEU A 727 -34.83 22.44 10.59
N GLY A 728 -35.31 23.34 11.45
CA GLY A 728 -35.97 24.57 11.01
C GLY A 728 -35.03 25.45 10.16
N ARG A 729 -35.61 26.36 9.37
CA ARG A 729 -34.87 27.26 8.47
C ARG A 729 -33.74 28.01 9.16
N ALA A 730 -33.96 28.47 10.40
CA ALA A 730 -32.94 29.15 11.20
C ALA A 730 -31.71 28.26 11.47
N ALA A 731 -31.92 26.98 11.80
CA ALA A 731 -30.84 26.01 12.02
C ALA A 731 -30.09 25.68 10.73
N LEU A 732 -30.79 25.58 9.59
CA LEU A 732 -30.16 25.42 8.28
C LEU A 732 -29.35 26.65 7.88
N THR A 733 -29.89 27.85 8.10
CA THR A 733 -29.20 29.12 7.81
C THR A 733 -27.92 29.24 8.62
N ALA A 734 -27.97 28.95 9.92
CA ALA A 734 -26.77 28.94 10.77
C ALA A 734 -25.74 27.91 10.30
N ARG A 735 -26.19 26.69 9.95
CA ARG A 735 -25.30 25.62 9.49
C ARG A 735 -24.60 25.96 8.18
N PHE A 736 -25.32 26.45 7.18
CA PHE A 736 -24.75 26.77 5.86
C PHE A 736 -23.99 28.10 5.87
N GLY A 737 -24.36 29.05 6.72
CA GLY A 737 -23.56 30.25 7.00
C GLY A 737 -22.19 29.90 7.58
N ALA A 738 -22.13 29.05 8.61
CA ALA A 738 -20.87 28.58 9.18
C ALA A 738 -19.99 27.82 8.17
N LYS A 739 -20.61 27.04 7.27
CA LYS A 739 -19.88 26.38 6.16
C LYS A 739 -19.31 27.37 5.16
N ALA A 740 -20.03 28.44 4.83
CA ALA A 740 -19.55 29.47 3.91
C ALA A 740 -18.31 30.18 4.49
N GLU A 741 -18.37 30.59 5.77
CA GLU A 741 -17.23 31.20 6.46
C GLU A 741 -16.01 30.24 6.51
N ALA A 742 -16.26 28.96 6.77
CA ALA A 742 -15.21 27.95 6.80
C ALA A 742 -14.49 27.79 5.43
N VAL A 743 -15.24 27.87 4.33
CA VAL A 743 -14.70 27.85 2.96
C VAL A 743 -13.93 29.12 2.63
N GLU A 744 -14.40 30.29 3.04
CA GLU A 744 -13.68 31.55 2.86
C GLU A 744 -12.31 31.50 3.56
N ARG A 745 -12.27 31.01 4.80
CA ARG A 745 -11.02 30.82 5.55
C ARG A 745 -10.11 29.79 4.88
N PHE A 746 -10.64 28.66 4.39
CA PHE A 746 -9.87 27.69 3.60
C PHE A 746 -9.23 28.32 2.36
N VAL A 747 -9.99 29.12 1.60
CA VAL A 747 -9.50 29.82 0.41
C VAL A 747 -8.42 30.85 0.76
N ALA A 748 -8.63 31.61 1.84
CA ALA A 748 -7.64 32.54 2.35
C ALA A 748 -6.35 31.83 2.77
N SER A 749 -6.45 30.67 3.44
CA SER A 749 -5.29 29.92 3.92
C SER A 749 -4.37 29.45 2.78
N TYR A 750 -4.87 28.75 1.75
CA TYR A 750 -3.98 28.23 0.71
C TYR A 750 -3.39 29.34 -0.18
N ARG A 751 -4.11 30.46 -0.37
CA ARG A 751 -3.63 31.60 -1.19
C ARG A 751 -2.40 32.28 -0.60
N ARG A 752 -2.23 32.28 0.73
CA ARG A 752 -1.07 32.87 1.41
C ARG A 752 0.26 32.25 0.98
N TYR A 753 0.24 31.01 0.51
CA TYR A 753 1.42 30.26 0.12
C TYR A 753 1.67 30.24 -1.40
N CYS A 754 0.95 31.10 -2.14
CA CYS A 754 1.01 31.16 -3.60
C CYS A 754 1.45 32.55 -4.07
N TRP A 755 2.61 32.64 -4.71
CA TRP A 755 3.01 33.81 -5.52
C TRP A 755 3.60 33.37 -6.86
N SER A 756 3.65 34.29 -7.81
CA SER A 756 4.24 34.05 -9.13
C SER A 756 5.77 34.09 -9.03
N VAL A 757 6.44 33.09 -9.58
CA VAL A 757 7.90 33.05 -9.72
C VAL A 757 8.22 33.39 -11.17
N ASN A 758 8.82 34.56 -11.41
CA ASN A 758 9.23 35.00 -12.74
C ASN A 758 10.74 34.88 -12.93
N SER A 759 11.49 34.80 -11.83
CA SER A 759 12.94 34.75 -11.78
C SER A 759 13.43 33.98 -10.54
N VAL A 760 14.69 33.58 -10.55
CA VAL A 760 15.33 32.86 -9.42
C VAL A 760 15.32 33.70 -8.13
N THR A 761 15.31 35.02 -8.24
CA THR A 761 15.25 35.95 -7.10
C THR A 761 13.87 36.01 -6.43
N ASP A 762 12.83 35.47 -7.05
CA ASP A 762 11.49 35.34 -6.44
C ASP A 762 11.37 34.10 -5.54
N LEU A 763 12.39 33.23 -5.55
CA LEU A 763 12.49 32.06 -4.69
C LEU A 763 13.07 32.43 -3.34
N LYS A 764 12.73 31.62 -2.34
CA LYS A 764 13.26 31.75 -0.98
C LYS A 764 13.66 30.38 -0.46
N PHE A 765 14.91 30.22 -0.05
CA PHE A 765 15.40 29.00 0.57
C PHE A 765 15.72 29.24 2.05
N ALA A 766 15.09 28.45 2.91
CA ALA A 766 15.32 28.50 4.35
C ALA A 766 16.06 27.22 4.81
N PRO A 767 17.40 27.24 4.93
CA PRO A 767 18.13 26.10 5.45
C PRO A 767 17.86 25.91 6.94
N PHE A 768 17.68 24.66 7.36
CA PHE A 768 17.52 24.30 8.77
C PHE A 768 18.46 23.19 9.24
N PHE A 769 19.21 22.54 8.33
CA PHE A 769 20.23 21.56 8.70
C PHE A 769 21.46 21.67 7.81
N LEU A 770 22.62 21.83 8.42
CA LEU A 770 23.91 21.57 7.77
C LEU A 770 24.18 20.08 7.94
N LEU A 771 24.01 19.30 6.87
CA LEU A 771 24.12 17.84 6.95
C LEU A 771 25.58 17.40 7.02
N ALA A 772 26.36 17.83 6.03
CA ALA A 772 27.71 17.34 5.80
C ALA A 772 28.60 18.37 5.08
N THR A 773 29.89 18.30 5.40
CA THR A 773 30.99 18.91 4.66
C THR A 773 32.11 17.86 4.53
N GLU A 774 33.23 18.23 3.93
CA GLU A 774 34.37 17.31 3.78
C GLU A 774 34.80 16.70 5.13
N GLY A 775 34.82 15.37 5.17
CA GLY A 775 35.22 14.58 6.35
C GLY A 775 34.35 14.72 7.60
N LYS A 776 33.24 15.49 7.58
CA LYS A 776 32.48 15.81 8.78
C LYS A 776 30.97 15.81 8.56
N LEU A 777 30.28 15.15 9.48
CA LEU A 777 28.84 15.24 9.68
C LEU A 777 28.56 16.07 10.93
N TYR A 778 27.39 16.72 10.98
CA TYR A 778 27.08 17.68 12.04
C TYR A 778 25.89 17.25 12.92
N PHE A 779 25.50 15.98 12.91
CA PHE A 779 24.49 15.47 13.85
C PHE A 779 25.00 15.38 15.31
N ASP A 780 26.30 15.65 15.55
CA ASP A 780 26.91 15.83 16.87
C ASP A 780 26.79 17.27 17.39
N ARG A 781 26.15 18.17 16.63
CA ARG A 781 25.86 19.54 17.01
C ARG A 781 24.38 19.69 17.37
N THR A 782 24.08 20.68 18.21
CA THR A 782 22.71 20.98 18.61
C THR A 782 21.93 21.65 17.47
N HIS A 783 20.60 21.52 17.49
CA HIS A 783 19.75 22.28 16.57
C HIS A 783 19.92 23.80 16.71
N ASP A 784 20.19 24.31 17.91
CA ASP A 784 20.56 25.72 18.14
C ASP A 784 21.86 26.11 17.40
N TRP A 785 22.88 25.25 17.41
CA TRP A 785 24.11 25.48 16.64
C TRP A 785 23.82 25.56 15.15
N HIS A 786 22.96 24.67 14.61
CA HIS A 786 22.57 24.73 13.21
C HIS A 786 21.88 26.05 12.85
N MET A 787 20.91 26.48 13.66
CA MET A 787 20.20 27.74 13.40
C MET A 787 21.13 28.94 13.40
N ARG A 788 22.04 29.06 14.39
CA ARG A 788 23.01 30.15 14.44
C ARG A 788 23.98 30.12 13.26
N THR A 789 24.53 28.95 12.98
CA THR A 789 25.51 28.76 11.90
C THR A 789 24.91 29.06 10.53
N LEU A 790 23.68 28.63 10.27
CA LEU A 790 22.98 28.90 9.01
C LEU A 790 22.47 30.33 8.92
N ALA A 791 22.16 30.99 10.05
CA ALA A 791 21.82 32.42 10.05
C ALA A 791 23.00 33.29 9.60
N GLU A 792 24.25 32.92 9.93
CA GLU A 792 25.45 33.61 9.42
C GLU A 792 25.53 33.57 7.89
N LEU A 793 25.16 32.44 7.28
CA LEU A 793 25.08 32.29 5.82
C LEU A 793 24.00 33.19 5.21
N CYS A 794 22.89 33.37 5.92
CA CYS A 794 21.77 34.21 5.47
C CYS A 794 21.98 35.72 5.71
N ALA A 795 22.97 36.12 6.50
CA ALA A 795 23.16 37.50 6.96
C ALA A 795 23.88 38.43 5.95
N ARG A 796 24.44 37.90 4.85
CA ARG A 796 25.20 38.69 3.86
C ARG A 796 24.42 38.77 2.53
N PRO A 797 24.19 39.97 1.97
CA PRO A 797 23.51 40.10 0.69
C PRO A 797 24.34 39.44 -0.41
N THR A 798 23.71 38.60 -1.23
CA THR A 798 24.31 37.98 -2.40
C THR A 798 24.64 39.09 -3.41
N PRO A 799 25.91 39.35 -3.76
CA PRO A 799 26.21 40.34 -4.80
C PRO A 799 25.69 39.84 -6.15
N PRO A 800 25.13 40.71 -7.01
CA PRO A 800 24.72 40.30 -8.34
C PRO A 800 25.96 39.93 -9.18
N SER A 801 26.04 38.68 -9.63
CA SER A 801 27.11 38.22 -10.53
C SER A 801 26.85 38.75 -11.95
N PRO A 802 27.88 39.26 -12.68
CA PRO A 802 27.70 39.76 -14.04
C PRO A 802 27.44 38.61 -15.02
N LEU A 803 26.36 38.72 -15.80
CA LEU A 803 26.05 37.81 -16.90
C LEU A 803 27.19 37.80 -17.94
N PRO A 804 27.53 36.66 -18.55
CA PRO A 804 28.51 36.60 -19.63
C PRO A 804 27.97 37.33 -20.87
N GLU A 805 28.79 38.21 -21.45
CA GLU A 805 28.48 38.97 -22.67
C GLU A 805 28.13 38.03 -23.83
N GLY A 806 26.86 38.05 -24.24
CA GLY A 806 26.39 37.41 -25.46
C GLY A 806 26.96 38.13 -26.67
N LYS A 807 27.67 37.39 -27.52
CA LYS A 807 28.10 37.82 -28.85
C LYS A 807 26.89 38.34 -29.63
N GLY A 808 27.06 39.52 -30.22
CA GLY A 808 25.99 40.29 -30.83
C GLY A 808 25.24 39.57 -31.95
N GLU A 809 23.92 39.82 -31.99
CA GLU A 809 23.11 39.67 -33.19
C GLU A 809 22.87 41.06 -33.81
N PRO A 810 22.86 41.15 -35.15
CA PRO A 810 22.77 42.42 -35.86
C PRO A 810 21.32 42.94 -35.95
N ALA A 811 21.23 44.25 -36.17
CA ALA A 811 20.02 45.06 -36.18
C ALA A 811 18.89 44.56 -37.10
N HIS A 812 17.65 44.73 -36.61
CA HIS A 812 16.42 44.63 -37.38
C HIS A 812 16.23 45.85 -38.31
N ASP A 813 15.87 45.55 -39.56
CA ASP A 813 15.26 46.49 -40.52
C ASP A 813 13.73 46.27 -40.51
N PRO A 814 12.88 47.32 -40.55
CA PRO A 814 11.43 47.17 -40.38
C PRO A 814 10.69 47.29 -41.72
N ALA A 815 10.05 46.22 -42.20
CA ALA A 815 8.91 46.34 -43.12
C ALA A 815 8.15 45.02 -43.33
N VAL A 816 6.85 45.20 -43.59
CA VAL A 816 5.88 44.31 -44.24
C VAL A 816 4.91 43.55 -43.32
N SER A 817 3.75 44.21 -43.23
CA SER A 817 2.40 43.74 -42.92
C SER A 817 1.95 42.45 -43.62
N GLY A 818 1.12 41.65 -42.93
CA GLY A 818 0.27 40.64 -43.59
C GLY A 818 -0.46 39.71 -42.62
N ALA A 819 -1.76 39.97 -42.42
CA ALA A 819 -2.74 39.33 -41.56
C ALA A 819 -2.75 37.78 -41.45
N ALA A 820 -3.09 37.27 -40.25
CA ALA A 820 -4.33 36.52 -40.01
C ALA A 820 -4.54 36.23 -38.52
N SER A 821 -5.70 36.63 -38.01
CA SER A 821 -6.22 36.43 -36.67
C SER A 821 -6.79 35.02 -36.46
N THR A 822 -6.44 34.35 -35.37
CA THR A 822 -7.39 33.56 -34.58
C THR A 822 -7.07 33.70 -33.10
N ASP A 823 -8.03 34.31 -32.42
CA ASP A 823 -8.08 34.67 -31.01
C ASP A 823 -8.35 33.41 -30.16
N ASN A 824 -7.58 33.21 -29.09
CA ASN A 824 -7.91 32.22 -28.07
C ASN A 824 -7.33 32.64 -26.70
N SER A 825 -7.84 33.76 -26.18
CA SER A 825 -7.60 34.19 -24.80
C SER A 825 -8.85 33.96 -23.94
N PHE A 826 -8.93 32.78 -23.32
CA PHE A 826 -9.92 32.50 -22.27
C PHE A 826 -9.29 32.76 -20.89
N SER A 827 -9.57 33.94 -20.34
CA SER A 827 -9.22 34.34 -18.96
C SER A 827 -10.43 34.11 -18.04
N PRO A 828 -10.36 33.26 -17.00
CA PRO A 828 -11.51 33.00 -16.13
C PRO A 828 -11.45 33.90 -14.88
N PHE A 829 -11.68 35.20 -15.03
CA PHE A 829 -11.97 36.08 -13.88
C PHE A 829 -12.96 37.17 -14.30
N PRO A 830 -14.24 37.12 -13.88
CA PRO A 830 -15.15 38.23 -14.06
C PRO A 830 -14.80 39.39 -13.12
N GLY A 831 -14.78 40.60 -13.69
CA GLY A 831 -14.37 41.84 -13.04
C GLY A 831 -15.21 42.24 -11.83
N ARG A 832 -14.54 42.90 -10.89
CA ARG A 832 -15.13 43.58 -9.73
C ARG A 832 -16.03 44.75 -10.19
N ARG A 833 -17.30 44.76 -9.75
CA ARG A 833 -18.05 46.00 -9.50
C ARG A 833 -18.34 46.09 -8.00
N GLY A 834 -18.34 47.32 -7.52
CA GLY A 834 -17.96 47.67 -6.16
C GLY A 834 -18.97 47.35 -5.06
N LEU A 835 -18.41 47.17 -3.86
CA LEU A 835 -19.02 47.58 -2.62
C LEU A 835 -17.97 48.42 -1.89
N GLN A 836 -18.27 49.70 -1.75
CA GLN A 836 -17.60 50.61 -0.83
C GLN A 836 -17.95 50.17 0.59
N GLY A 837 -16.92 49.85 1.37
CA GLY A 837 -16.97 49.69 2.81
C GLY A 837 -15.58 50.07 3.32
N GLU A 838 -15.52 51.05 4.21
CA GLU A 838 -14.30 51.71 4.64
C GLU A 838 -13.21 50.76 5.15
N PRO A 839 -11.92 51.09 4.95
CA PRO A 839 -10.82 50.31 5.51
C PRO A 839 -10.78 50.51 7.02
N ILE A 840 -11.07 49.46 7.78
CA ILE A 840 -10.69 49.41 9.20
C ILE A 840 -9.16 49.42 9.24
N GLY A 841 -8.63 50.57 9.66
CA GLY A 841 -7.21 50.81 9.83
C GLY A 841 -6.61 49.83 10.84
N GLY A 842 -5.62 49.11 10.36
CA GLY A 842 -4.67 48.34 11.14
C GLY A 842 -3.39 48.30 10.34
N SER A 843 -2.63 49.41 10.35
CA SER A 843 -1.27 49.44 9.82
C SER A 843 -0.49 48.24 10.38
N PRO A 844 0.18 47.43 9.53
CA PRO A 844 1.11 46.45 10.06
C PRO A 844 2.19 47.23 10.81
N SER A 845 2.33 46.91 12.09
CA SER A 845 3.35 47.46 12.96
C SER A 845 4.71 47.27 12.30
N GLN A 846 5.32 48.39 11.90
CA GLN A 846 6.75 48.48 11.64
C GLN A 846 7.47 48.21 12.97
N GLY A 847 7.77 46.93 13.21
CA GLY A 847 8.71 46.47 14.21
C GLY A 847 9.81 45.71 13.47
N ALA A 848 10.98 46.34 13.36
CA ALA A 848 12.14 45.87 12.63
C ALA A 848 12.44 44.37 12.89
N ARG A 849 12.13 43.52 11.91
CA ARG A 849 12.78 42.23 11.69
C ARG A 849 13.64 42.40 10.46
N GLY A 850 14.91 42.01 10.52
CA GLY A 850 15.84 42.12 9.41
C GLY A 850 15.41 41.22 8.26
N ASP A 851 14.59 41.75 7.36
CA ASP A 851 14.30 41.11 6.07
C ASP A 851 15.56 41.20 5.23
N GLY A 852 16.32 40.09 5.21
CA GLY A 852 17.45 39.91 4.31
C GLY A 852 16.99 40.07 2.86
N VAL A 853 17.55 41.06 2.16
CA VAL A 853 17.45 41.19 0.70
C VAL A 853 18.35 40.10 0.11
N GLY A 854 17.80 38.90 -0.09
CA GLY A 854 18.54 37.75 -0.61
C GLY A 854 17.67 36.49 -0.73
N ILE A 855 18.14 35.51 -1.50
CA ILE A 855 17.46 34.22 -1.73
C ILE A 855 17.48 33.29 -0.51
N LEU A 856 18.38 33.56 0.44
CA LEU A 856 18.58 32.77 1.67
C LEU A 856 17.89 33.44 2.86
N HIS A 857 17.08 32.66 3.59
CA HIS A 857 16.31 33.14 4.72
C HIS A 857 16.66 32.39 6.00
N ALA A 858 17.06 33.13 7.04
CA ALA A 858 17.27 32.54 8.35
C ALA A 858 15.92 32.08 8.95
N THR A 859 15.91 30.89 9.54
CA THR A 859 14.70 30.34 10.17
C THR A 859 14.52 30.92 11.58
N PRO A 860 13.40 31.61 11.87
CA PRO A 860 13.06 32.01 13.23
C PRO A 860 12.89 30.77 14.12
N TYR A 861 13.52 30.80 15.30
CA TYR A 861 13.48 29.69 16.25
C TYR A 861 13.55 30.16 17.70
N ARG A 862 13.21 29.24 18.62
CA ARG A 862 13.37 29.40 20.07
C ARG A 862 13.93 28.13 20.68
N VAL A 863 14.84 28.27 21.64
CA VAL A 863 15.23 27.18 22.55
C VAL A 863 14.33 27.26 23.78
N VAL A 864 13.83 26.12 24.26
CA VAL A 864 12.85 26.05 25.33
C VAL A 864 13.27 24.98 26.34
N ASP A 865 13.40 25.38 27.61
CA ASP A 865 13.50 24.47 28.74
C ASP A 865 12.11 23.94 29.13
N LEU A 866 11.93 22.61 29.06
CA LEU A 866 10.65 21.95 29.36
C LEU A 866 10.36 21.85 30.87
N ALA A 867 11.33 22.22 31.73
CA ALA A 867 11.14 22.39 33.16
C ALA A 867 10.64 23.80 33.52
N ASP A 868 10.92 24.81 32.69
CA ASP A 868 10.46 26.19 32.90
C ASP A 868 9.08 26.43 32.27
N ALA A 869 8.07 26.60 33.12
CA ALA A 869 6.70 26.84 32.68
C ALA A 869 6.54 28.17 31.90
N GLY A 870 7.32 29.20 32.24
CA GLY A 870 7.30 30.50 31.57
C GLY A 870 7.90 30.44 30.16
N GLU A 871 8.97 29.66 29.97
CA GLU A 871 9.52 29.44 28.62
C GLU A 871 8.55 28.63 27.73
N VAL A 872 7.93 27.58 28.29
CA VAL A 872 6.90 26.78 27.59
C VAL A 872 5.70 27.64 27.18
N GLU A 873 5.24 28.52 28.06
CA GLU A 873 4.18 29.48 27.77
C GLU A 873 4.61 30.49 26.70
N SER A 874 5.81 31.06 26.81
CA SER A 874 6.37 31.99 25.82
C SER A 874 6.51 31.37 24.43
N ALA A 875 6.93 30.10 24.35
CA ALA A 875 7.02 29.36 23.10
C ALA A 875 5.64 29.04 22.50
N THR A 876 4.66 28.72 23.36
CA THR A 876 3.27 28.50 22.94
C THR A 876 2.67 29.79 22.38
N GLN A 877 2.91 30.93 23.05
CA GLN A 877 2.45 32.24 22.56
C GLN A 877 3.11 32.60 21.24
N TRP A 878 4.42 32.36 21.08
CA TRP A 878 5.11 32.57 19.81
C TRP A 878 4.53 31.74 18.68
N TRP A 879 4.16 30.48 18.93
CA TRP A 879 3.46 29.64 17.95
C TRP A 879 2.07 30.19 17.59
N LEU A 880 1.31 30.69 18.57
CA LEU A 880 0.03 31.37 18.32
C LEU A 880 0.23 32.61 17.43
N ASP A 881 1.24 33.43 17.73
CA ASP A 881 1.54 34.63 16.95
C ASP A 881 1.91 34.31 15.50
N LEU A 882 2.77 33.30 15.29
CA LEU A 882 3.14 32.81 13.95
C LEU A 882 1.90 32.32 13.17
N THR A 883 1.12 31.43 13.78
CA THR A 883 -0.03 30.81 13.09
C THR A 883 -1.17 31.80 12.85
N ASN A 884 -1.33 32.81 13.71
CA ASN A 884 -2.27 33.92 13.50
C ASN A 884 -1.80 34.86 12.39
N ALA A 885 -0.49 35.10 12.26
CA ALA A 885 0.10 35.83 11.14
C ALA A 885 -0.02 35.07 9.80
N GLY A 886 -0.31 33.77 9.86
CA GLY A 886 -0.65 32.94 8.72
C GLY A 886 0.43 31.95 8.32
N ASP A 887 1.43 31.73 9.16
CA ASP A 887 2.39 30.65 9.00
C ASP A 887 1.77 29.28 9.23
N GLU A 888 2.40 28.24 8.67
CA GLU A 888 1.91 26.86 8.79
C GLU A 888 1.95 26.37 10.25
N GLY A 889 2.96 26.78 11.02
CA GLY A 889 3.13 26.35 12.41
C GLY A 889 4.60 26.28 12.80
N MET A 890 4.96 25.30 13.63
CA MET A 890 6.33 25.06 14.04
C MET A 890 6.71 23.58 13.95
N VAL A 891 8.03 23.34 13.93
CA VAL A 891 8.65 22.03 14.11
C VAL A 891 9.37 22.06 15.46
N VAL A 892 8.99 21.15 16.35
CA VAL A 892 9.65 20.97 17.65
C VAL A 892 10.66 19.84 17.52
N LYS A 893 11.91 20.09 17.89
CA LYS A 893 13.02 19.14 17.82
C LYS A 893 13.68 19.05 19.20
N PRO A 894 14.28 17.91 19.58
CA PRO A 894 15.15 17.89 20.76
C PRO A 894 16.32 18.87 20.59
N LEU A 895 16.94 19.36 21.66
CA LEU A 895 18.11 20.24 21.53
C LEU A 895 19.28 19.53 20.82
N GLU A 896 19.59 18.32 21.25
CA GLU A 896 20.56 17.44 20.60
C GLU A 896 19.87 16.66 19.47
N VAL A 897 20.45 16.71 18.27
CA VAL A 897 19.94 15.98 17.08
C VAL A 897 19.75 14.48 17.38
N LEU A 898 20.69 13.90 18.14
CA LEU A 898 20.65 12.51 18.59
C LEU A 898 20.35 12.42 20.09
N THR A 899 19.07 12.42 20.44
CA THR A 899 18.63 12.22 21.84
C THR A 899 18.15 10.79 22.06
N LYS A 900 18.77 10.07 23.02
CA LYS A 900 18.38 8.70 23.37
C LYS A 900 17.04 8.69 24.13
N GLY A 901 16.07 7.95 23.62
CA GLY A 901 14.81 7.65 24.33
C GLY A 901 14.86 6.30 25.06
N ARG A 902 13.69 5.82 25.49
CA ARG A 902 13.58 4.61 26.35
C ARG A 902 13.92 3.28 25.63
N ARG A 903 13.75 3.22 24.30
CA ARG A 903 14.01 2.02 23.47
C ARG A 903 14.82 2.33 22.19
N PHE A 904 14.59 3.49 21.58
CA PHE A 904 15.29 4.00 20.39
C PHE A 904 15.58 5.50 20.58
N PHE A 905 16.15 6.18 19.59
CA PHE A 905 16.20 7.65 19.59
C PHE A 905 14.78 8.23 19.65
N VAL A 906 14.63 9.35 20.35
CA VAL A 906 13.37 10.12 20.36
C VAL A 906 13.06 10.61 18.95
N GLN A 907 11.80 11.01 18.69
CA GLN A 907 11.45 11.57 17.38
C GLN A 907 12.37 12.76 17.04
N PRO A 908 13.01 12.78 15.85
CA PRO A 908 13.94 13.84 15.47
C PRO A 908 13.23 15.19 15.29
N ALA A 909 11.93 15.15 15.00
CA ALA A 909 11.10 16.33 14.84
C ALA A 909 9.62 15.96 14.97
N LEU A 910 8.84 16.83 15.62
CA LEU A 910 7.38 16.80 15.62
C LEU A 910 6.84 18.10 15.02
N LYS A 911 5.97 17.99 14.00
CA LYS A 911 5.24 19.17 13.50
C LYS A 911 4.04 19.48 14.39
N VAL A 912 3.82 20.76 14.60
CA VAL A 912 2.66 21.33 15.30
C VAL A 912 2.09 22.44 14.42
N ARG A 913 1.04 22.11 13.67
CA ARG A 913 0.48 22.99 12.64
C ARG A 913 -0.66 23.84 13.17
N GLY A 914 -0.73 25.07 12.68
CA GLY A 914 -1.75 26.05 13.02
C GLY A 914 -3.14 25.63 12.58
N ARG A 915 -4.14 26.09 13.35
CA ARG A 915 -5.55 25.78 13.12
C ARG A 915 -6.04 26.15 11.72
N GLU A 916 -5.71 27.35 11.25
CA GLU A 916 -6.17 27.81 9.93
C GLU A 916 -5.45 27.10 8.78
N TYR A 917 -4.19 26.68 8.98
CA TYR A 917 -3.45 25.86 8.02
C TYR A 917 -4.09 24.47 7.88
N LEU A 918 -4.48 23.84 8.99
CA LEU A 918 -5.06 22.49 8.97
C LEU A 918 -6.37 22.38 8.17
N ARG A 919 -7.04 23.50 7.82
CA ARG A 919 -8.15 23.49 6.85
C ARG A 919 -7.72 22.99 5.48
N ILE A 920 -6.49 23.31 5.07
CA ILE A 920 -5.91 22.85 3.80
C ILE A 920 -5.79 21.31 3.81
N ILE A 921 -5.52 20.72 4.97
CA ILE A 921 -5.23 19.29 5.10
C ILE A 921 -6.48 18.46 5.41
N TYR A 922 -7.33 18.92 6.33
CA TYR A 922 -8.48 18.18 6.84
C TYR A 922 -9.82 18.64 6.26
N GLY A 923 -9.81 19.69 5.44
CA GLY A 923 -10.98 20.26 4.79
C GLY A 923 -11.49 21.55 5.47
N PRO A 924 -12.33 22.33 4.78
CA PRO A 924 -12.75 23.65 5.23
C PRO A 924 -13.43 23.64 6.61
N ASP A 925 -14.31 22.67 6.85
CA ASP A 925 -15.19 22.57 8.03
C ASP A 925 -14.69 21.54 9.06
N TYR A 926 -13.39 21.22 9.06
CA TYR A 926 -12.83 20.21 9.98
C TYR A 926 -13.00 20.55 11.48
N LEU A 927 -13.16 21.83 11.80
CA LEU A 927 -13.42 22.33 13.17
C LEU A 927 -14.87 22.16 13.62
N ALA A 928 -15.80 21.77 12.75
CA ALA A 928 -17.14 21.43 13.19
C ALA A 928 -17.06 20.32 14.25
N ALA A 929 -17.82 20.44 15.34
CA ALA A 929 -17.70 19.51 16.49
C ALA A 929 -17.81 18.03 16.08
N GLU A 930 -18.73 17.73 15.14
CA GLU A 930 -18.93 16.40 14.56
C GLU A 930 -17.70 15.86 13.79
N HIS A 931 -16.91 16.75 13.20
CA HIS A 931 -15.69 16.40 12.47
C HIS A 931 -14.48 16.34 13.41
N LEU A 932 -14.29 17.36 14.23
CA LEU A 932 -13.12 17.47 15.10
C LEU A 932 -13.06 16.33 16.12
N SER A 933 -14.19 15.97 16.74
CA SER A 933 -14.24 14.84 17.68
C SER A 933 -13.79 13.54 17.02
N ARG A 934 -14.20 13.29 15.76
CA ARG A 934 -13.78 12.10 15.00
C ARG A 934 -12.30 12.15 14.62
N LEU A 935 -11.78 13.33 14.29
CA LEU A 935 -10.38 13.52 13.90
C LEU A 935 -9.41 13.41 15.08
N LYS A 936 -9.87 13.63 16.31
CA LYS A 936 -9.05 13.44 17.52
C LYS A 936 -8.68 11.97 17.77
N HIS A 937 -9.44 11.01 17.24
CA HIS A 937 -9.12 9.57 17.30
C HIS A 937 -8.09 9.12 16.24
N ARG A 938 -7.13 9.98 15.87
CA ARG A 938 -6.10 9.66 14.87
C ARG A 938 -4.93 8.90 15.50
N ALA A 939 -4.39 7.90 14.79
CA ALA A 939 -3.21 7.16 15.21
C ALA A 939 -1.94 7.71 14.55
N VAL A 940 -1.01 8.25 15.35
CA VAL A 940 0.27 8.79 14.86
C VAL A 940 1.44 7.80 14.97
N GLY A 941 1.23 6.66 15.63
CA GLY A 941 2.27 5.67 15.94
C GLY A 941 3.00 5.13 14.70
N ALA A 942 2.25 4.76 13.66
CA ALA A 942 2.84 4.26 12.41
C ALA A 942 3.72 5.34 11.73
N LYS A 943 3.26 6.59 11.69
CA LYS A 943 4.02 7.73 11.14
C LYS A 943 5.29 8.00 11.94
N ARG A 944 5.24 7.87 13.28
CA ARG A 944 6.43 7.99 14.15
C ARG A 944 7.44 6.87 13.89
N GLY A 945 6.97 5.63 13.77
CA GLY A 945 7.83 4.49 13.47
C GLY A 945 8.51 4.61 12.10
N LEU A 946 7.79 5.13 11.10
CA LEU A 946 8.33 5.43 9.78
C LEU A 946 9.41 6.52 9.83
N ALA A 947 9.09 7.68 10.45
CA ALA A 947 10.02 8.80 10.59
C ALA A 947 11.34 8.41 11.30
N ALA A 948 11.27 7.58 12.34
CA ALA A 948 12.46 7.11 13.05
C ALA A 948 13.35 6.20 12.17
N ARG A 949 12.74 5.27 11.41
CA ARG A 949 13.49 4.37 10.51
C ARG A 949 14.14 5.14 9.36
N GLU A 950 13.40 6.02 8.72
CA GLU A 950 13.92 6.85 7.62
C GLU A 950 15.03 7.79 8.11
N PHE A 951 14.89 8.40 9.30
CA PHE A 951 15.93 9.23 9.87
C PHE A 951 17.22 8.44 10.13
N GLY A 952 17.09 7.23 10.69
CA GLY A 952 18.23 6.34 10.90
C GLY A 952 18.93 5.93 9.59
N LEU A 953 18.17 5.66 8.52
CA LEU A 953 18.71 5.37 7.19
C LEU A 953 19.40 6.60 6.58
N GLY A 954 18.78 7.77 6.68
CA GLY A 954 19.37 9.01 6.15
C GLY A 954 20.72 9.33 6.79
N LEU A 955 20.83 9.19 8.12
CA LEU A 955 22.10 9.39 8.82
C LEU A 955 23.14 8.32 8.49
N GLU A 956 22.72 7.06 8.37
CA GLU A 956 23.61 5.97 7.99
C GLU A 956 24.16 6.16 6.56
N GLY A 957 23.32 6.60 5.61
CA GLY A 957 23.74 6.93 4.25
C GLY A 957 24.76 8.06 4.21
N LEU A 958 24.50 9.16 4.94
CA LEU A 958 25.44 10.28 5.06
C LEU A 958 26.79 9.85 5.63
N GLU A 959 26.82 8.95 6.62
CA GLU A 959 28.10 8.51 7.18
C GLU A 959 28.85 7.52 6.32
N ARG A 960 28.14 6.60 5.66
CA ARG A 960 28.74 5.76 4.64
C ARG A 960 29.40 6.64 3.57
N PHE A 961 28.75 7.74 3.18
CA PHE A 961 29.33 8.70 2.25
C PHE A 961 30.51 9.48 2.83
N ALA A 962 30.43 9.94 4.08
CA ALA A 962 31.49 10.72 4.74
C ALA A 962 32.79 9.92 4.94
N ARG A 963 32.68 8.60 5.20
CA ARG A 963 33.83 7.69 5.31
C ARG A 963 34.33 7.13 3.97
N SER A 964 33.83 7.65 2.84
CA SER A 964 34.16 7.20 1.48
C SER A 964 33.88 5.72 1.23
N ALA A 965 32.78 5.19 1.79
CA ALA A 965 32.31 3.85 1.45
C ALA A 965 31.89 3.77 -0.03
N PRO A 966 31.86 2.55 -0.63
CA PRO A 966 31.34 2.36 -1.98
C PRO A 966 29.93 2.96 -2.14
N LEU A 967 29.68 3.64 -3.26
CA LEU A 967 28.43 4.37 -3.50
C LEU A 967 27.19 3.47 -3.38
N ARG A 968 27.30 2.19 -3.76
CA ARG A 968 26.24 1.18 -3.55
C ARG A 968 25.77 1.06 -2.09
N GLU A 969 26.67 1.20 -1.11
CA GLU A 969 26.31 1.12 0.31
C GLU A 969 25.59 2.38 0.78
N VAL A 970 25.90 3.54 0.19
CA VAL A 970 25.16 4.79 0.42
C VAL A 970 23.77 4.68 -0.20
N HIS A 971 23.70 4.21 -1.44
CA HIS A 971 22.47 4.05 -2.20
C HIS A 971 21.53 3.02 -1.60
N GLU A 972 22.05 1.97 -0.97
CA GLU A 972 21.21 1.03 -0.21
C GLU A 972 20.36 1.76 0.84
N CYS A 973 20.94 2.71 1.58
CA CYS A 973 20.22 3.50 2.57
C CYS A 973 19.24 4.50 1.94
N VAL A 974 19.67 5.20 0.90
CA VAL A 974 18.85 6.19 0.17
C VAL A 974 17.64 5.52 -0.48
N PHE A 975 17.85 4.40 -1.18
CA PHE A 975 16.79 3.59 -1.77
C PHE A 975 15.82 3.07 -0.73
N ALA A 976 16.33 2.67 0.45
CA ALA A 976 15.49 2.22 1.54
C ALA A 976 14.59 3.31 2.09
N VAL A 977 15.05 4.56 2.22
CA VAL A 977 14.18 5.69 2.58
C VAL A 977 13.06 5.85 1.55
N LEU A 978 13.39 5.81 0.25
CA LEU A 978 12.39 5.91 -0.80
C LEU A 978 11.39 4.73 -0.80
N ALA A 979 11.86 3.53 -0.48
CA ALA A 979 11.01 2.35 -0.36
C ALA A 979 10.08 2.46 0.86
N LEU A 980 10.58 2.94 1.99
CA LEU A 980 9.76 3.19 3.18
C LEU A 980 8.69 4.25 2.93
N GLU A 981 8.97 5.26 2.12
CA GLU A 981 8.00 6.29 1.72
C GLU A 981 6.81 5.75 0.91
N SER A 982 6.93 4.55 0.32
CA SER A 982 5.81 3.86 -0.32
C SER A 982 4.89 3.12 0.65
N GLU A 983 5.23 3.06 1.96
CA GLU A 983 4.35 2.51 2.98
C GLU A 983 3.06 3.35 3.10
N PRO A 984 1.88 2.72 3.12
CA PRO A 984 0.61 3.43 3.20
C PRO A 984 0.43 4.05 4.59
N ILE A 985 0.59 5.37 4.68
CA ILE A 985 0.29 6.14 5.89
C ILE A 985 -0.77 7.19 5.56
N ASP A 986 -1.56 7.58 6.57
CA ASP A 986 -2.50 8.70 6.44
C ASP A 986 -1.77 9.96 5.92
N PRO A 987 -2.08 10.44 4.71
CA PRO A 987 -1.35 11.54 4.06
C PRO A 987 -1.58 12.88 4.76
N ARG A 988 -2.56 12.96 5.68
CA ARG A 988 -2.85 14.16 6.46
C ARG A 988 -1.85 14.37 7.61
N LEU A 989 -1.14 13.31 8.01
CA LEU A 989 -0.24 13.32 9.16
C LEU A 989 1.04 14.07 8.89
#